data_AF-A0A6L5Y5S6-F1
#
_entry.id   AF-A0A6L5Y5S6-F1
#
_cell.length_a   1.000
_cell.length_b   1.000
_cell.length_c   1.000
_cell.angle_alpha   90.00
_cell.angle_beta   90.00
_cell.angle_gamma   90.00
#
_symmetry.space_group_name_H-M   'P 1'
#
loop_
_entity.id
_entity.type
_entity.pdbx_description
1 polymer ?
#
loop_
_entity_poly.entity_id
_entity_poly.type
_entity_poly.pdbx_seq_one_letter_code
_entity_poly.pdbx_strand_id
1 'polypeptide(L)'
;MYRSICCTEQPIQKGRKSEGNHMNNKKYKGVYYPVRDVTDLKDIIVQSTRMFPEHPAYLVKDRKLGKFVPITYGKVKEDLDGFGTKLIDMGLKGRKIAVIGETSYYWILTYFTVVAGVGAIVPLDKNLPQDELMGLVERSGASAIVYSDKSEKSIRPLFDDPFDIEFFISIDGNEDTDRTLSMNKLIRQGRELLESGDRRYVSADIDPDQMATLMFTSGTTGLAKGVMLSQRNIAANVQNMSMMFEIPEPGIVLSILPVHHAYEMTCDIWTTFYQGKTIAICEGLRYIQKNMAEVHANVMLGVPLVFEKMYKGMFKQAEARGEGDKLRNAIALSKRLKLYNNKPVVKRMFKAIHQSFGGDMQKFVAGGAAIDPKVIEDFEAMGFTMIQGYGMSENAPIIAVNQDRYSKAESVGLPMPHTEVRIINSDEDGVGEIICKGPSVMLGYYENPEATEEVLHNGWLHTGDLGYIDKDGFVYVTGRKKTVIVTKGGKNIFPEEVEAVLLEDELIQEVLVHGVTDERVGNVMITADIYPNYKLLKEQKGEMNSSEIYHFYKDLVDEINKKMPAYKQVKRINIRTEEFAKTTTGKIKRFGNTLITNAADSRGRASFSEIRRAQMKRAKKKAQALADSTDPYVVYKTSRPITDIKQMIETSTDIYGDRVAFYQKYQKDMPYTVITYRQMLADVNGLGTALMNRGLSGARIAVMGKNCYQWGSSYLAVICGTGVVVPLDKELSEKEIGQLIEASEVSCVIFEDGYKDMFARLRRDPGNKLQTLISFGDADPEREVLSWKELIREGQKEVSQGDRQFLDAEITADDMAVILYTSGTTGVAKGVMLSHANICDNLMSAPTLLNVEPTDIFFSVLPIHHTYECTCGFLMPLYKGASVAYCQGLRYIEKNLKEVRPTMFLGVPVLIEGLYKKIWKEIRRQGKDKMFSNLLAVNRLTSKARLNLVKPFAGDILKVFGGNLRMIISGGAAIDPAVLEFFNTIGIQAVQGYGLTECSPMAALNPDDPARMKNDSVGHLLPGMDVKVIGRDEDGIGEIVLKGANVMLGYYNDPEATDEVLKDGWFSTGDLGYVDKDRFLYLTGRKKNVIITKNGKNVYPEELENYLNHSPYIAETMVWGCESEIDPDEMTVAATVTLEKDEVEAALGADYTPQQAQDLIWEEVDRINEDLPLFKKIKKVVVREDDFQKNTAQKIKRFVDENKEG
;
A
#
# COMPACT_ATOMS: atom_id res chain seq x y z
N MET A 1 31.58 65.46 -11.47
CA MET A 1 31.96 66.59 -12.36
C MET A 1 31.25 66.36 -13.69
N TYR A 2 30.49 67.35 -14.18
CA TYR A 2 29.52 67.34 -15.30
C TYR A 2 28.24 66.52 -15.10
N ARG A 3 27.02 66.99 -15.43
CA ARG A 3 26.41 68.32 -15.55
C ARG A 3 24.89 68.06 -15.73
N SER A 4 24.08 68.92 -15.11
CA SER A 4 22.67 69.21 -15.41
C SER A 4 22.25 68.99 -16.87
N ILE A 5 21.17 68.23 -17.10
CA ILE A 5 20.26 68.43 -18.24
C ILE A 5 18.83 68.43 -17.71
N CYS A 6 18.14 69.55 -17.98
CA CYS A 6 16.79 69.90 -17.60
C CYS A 6 15.75 68.81 -17.94
N CYS A 7 14.78 68.63 -17.05
CA CYS A 7 13.48 68.08 -17.38
C CYS A 7 12.83 68.95 -18.48
N THR A 8 12.95 68.53 -19.73
CA THR A 8 12.02 68.96 -20.77
C THR A 8 10.73 68.19 -20.59
N GLU A 9 9.65 68.90 -20.27
CA GLU A 9 8.27 68.44 -20.41
C GLU A 9 8.08 67.90 -21.83
N GLN A 10 8.04 66.58 -21.99
CA GLN A 10 7.44 65.97 -23.18
C GLN A 10 5.96 65.74 -22.87
N PRO A 11 5.04 66.30 -23.68
CA PRO A 11 3.62 66.06 -23.49
C PRO A 11 3.33 64.60 -23.81
N ILE A 12 2.78 63.86 -22.84
CA ILE A 12 2.19 62.54 -23.05
C ILE A 12 1.16 62.70 -24.18
N GLN A 13 1.48 62.14 -25.35
CA GLN A 13 0.70 62.28 -26.57
C GLN A 13 -0.75 61.84 -26.32
N LYS A 14 -1.68 62.81 -26.35
CA LYS A 14 -3.10 62.55 -26.58
C LYS A 14 -3.27 61.86 -27.93
N GLY A 15 -3.80 60.63 -27.90
CA GLY A 15 -4.43 59.97 -29.03
C GLY A 15 -3.50 59.41 -30.11
N ARG A 16 -2.91 58.24 -29.88
CA ARG A 16 -2.48 57.36 -31.00
C ARG A 16 -3.65 56.47 -31.41
N LYS A 17 -4.10 56.62 -32.66
CA LYS A 17 -4.86 55.57 -33.35
C LYS A 17 -4.04 54.28 -33.28
N SER A 18 -4.64 53.19 -32.79
CA SER A 18 -3.97 51.89 -32.72
C SER A 18 -3.56 51.45 -34.12
N GLU A 19 -2.26 51.44 -34.40
CA GLU A 19 -1.73 50.67 -35.52
C GLU A 19 -2.17 49.21 -35.31
N GLY A 20 -2.69 48.58 -36.37
CA GLY A 20 -3.38 47.29 -36.31
C GLY A 20 -2.64 46.27 -35.44
N ASN A 21 -3.28 45.91 -34.32
CA ASN A 21 -2.73 45.00 -33.32
C ASN A 21 -2.83 43.56 -33.85
N HIS A 22 -1.90 43.21 -34.75
CA HIS A 22 -1.80 41.86 -35.31
C HIS A 22 -1.24 40.91 -34.27
N MET A 23 -2.00 39.86 -33.95
CA MET A 23 -1.58 38.76 -33.08
C MET A 23 -0.57 37.88 -33.81
N ASN A 24 0.41 37.41 -33.03
CA ASN A 24 1.43 36.45 -33.43
C ASN A 24 2.15 36.78 -34.76
N ASN A 25 2.84 37.94 -34.79
CA ASN A 25 3.56 38.40 -35.97
C ASN A 25 5.06 38.55 -35.70
N LYS A 26 5.88 37.85 -36.49
CA LYS A 26 7.35 37.85 -36.39
C LYS A 26 7.98 39.25 -36.52
N LYS A 27 7.29 40.23 -37.10
CA LYS A 27 7.76 41.63 -37.15
C LYS A 27 7.95 42.26 -35.77
N TYR A 28 7.30 41.72 -34.73
CA TYR A 28 7.43 42.18 -33.35
C TYR A 28 8.52 41.44 -32.56
N LYS A 29 9.29 40.53 -33.20
CA LYS A 29 10.43 39.87 -32.55
C LYS A 29 11.44 40.93 -32.06
N GLY A 30 11.68 40.98 -30.75
CA GLY A 30 12.59 41.95 -30.13
C GLY A 30 12.05 43.38 -30.03
N VAL A 31 10.74 43.58 -30.29
CA VAL A 31 10.10 44.90 -30.18
C VAL A 31 9.29 44.96 -28.88
N TYR A 32 9.74 45.80 -27.95
CA TYR A 32 9.14 45.96 -26.63
C TYR A 32 8.23 47.19 -26.55
N TYR A 33 7.28 47.16 -25.61
CA TYR A 33 6.51 48.34 -25.24
C TYR A 33 7.37 49.33 -24.44
N PRO A 34 7.18 50.65 -24.61
CA PRO A 34 7.86 51.64 -23.80
C PRO A 34 7.35 51.56 -22.36
N VAL A 35 8.27 51.65 -21.41
CA VAL A 35 8.00 51.60 -19.96
C VAL A 35 8.67 52.79 -19.29
N ARG A 36 8.16 53.21 -18.13
CA ARG A 36 8.82 54.18 -17.26
C ARG A 36 9.81 53.47 -16.34
N ASP A 37 10.82 54.19 -15.87
CA ASP A 37 11.80 53.64 -14.93
C ASP A 37 11.27 53.67 -13.50
N VAL A 38 11.54 52.59 -12.77
CA VAL A 38 11.19 52.44 -11.35
C VAL A 38 12.33 51.76 -10.61
N THR A 39 12.66 52.28 -9.42
CA THR A 39 13.75 51.74 -8.59
C THR A 39 13.28 50.70 -7.60
N ASP A 40 12.06 50.85 -7.08
CA ASP A 40 11.47 50.08 -5.99
C ASP A 40 9.93 50.16 -6.04
N LEU A 41 9.25 49.47 -5.12
CA LEU A 41 7.79 49.41 -5.10
C LEU A 41 7.13 50.71 -4.63
N LYS A 42 7.80 51.50 -3.79
CA LYS A 42 7.29 52.81 -3.36
C LYS A 42 7.28 53.77 -4.54
N ASP A 43 8.31 53.73 -5.38
CA ASP A 43 8.40 54.54 -6.58
C ASP A 43 7.25 54.23 -7.56
N ILE A 44 6.92 52.95 -7.78
CA ILE A 44 5.71 52.54 -8.54
C ILE A 44 4.45 53.22 -7.96
N ILE A 45 4.27 53.15 -6.64
CA ILE A 45 3.09 53.71 -5.95
C ILE A 45 3.03 55.23 -6.13
N VAL A 46 4.12 55.93 -5.84
CA VAL A 46 4.20 57.40 -5.88
C VAL A 46 3.98 57.89 -7.30
N GLN A 47 4.65 57.31 -8.29
CA GLN A 47 4.49 57.73 -9.68
C GLN A 47 3.06 57.43 -10.19
N SER A 48 2.50 56.24 -9.95
CA SER A 48 1.12 55.91 -10.38
C SER A 48 0.08 56.83 -9.76
N THR A 49 0.15 57.04 -8.44
CA THR A 49 -0.84 57.86 -7.72
C THR A 49 -0.76 59.33 -8.09
N ARG A 50 0.42 59.82 -8.47
CA ARG A 50 0.60 61.17 -9.03
C ARG A 50 0.08 61.30 -10.46
N MET A 51 0.26 60.28 -11.29
CA MET A 51 -0.13 60.32 -12.71
C MET A 51 -1.64 60.10 -12.92
N PHE A 52 -2.28 59.29 -12.09
CA PHE A 52 -3.66 58.85 -12.28
C PHE A 52 -4.59 59.10 -11.08
N PRO A 53 -4.49 60.24 -10.35
CA PRO A 53 -5.13 60.41 -9.04
C PRO A 53 -6.65 60.19 -9.04
N GLU A 54 -7.34 60.64 -10.10
CA GLU A 54 -8.80 60.53 -10.24
C GLU A 54 -9.25 59.23 -10.93
N HIS A 55 -8.32 58.43 -11.47
CA HIS A 55 -8.68 57.19 -12.15
C HIS A 55 -9.00 56.09 -11.13
N PRO A 56 -9.99 55.21 -11.37
CA PRO A 56 -10.21 54.04 -10.54
C PRO A 56 -9.00 53.10 -10.57
N ALA A 57 -8.38 52.88 -9.41
CA ALA A 57 -7.36 51.85 -9.22
C ALA A 57 -8.01 50.50 -8.98
N TYR A 58 -9.04 50.47 -8.14
CA TYR A 58 -9.76 49.24 -7.78
C TYR A 58 -11.26 49.40 -8.01
N LEU A 59 -11.90 48.31 -8.44
CA LEU A 59 -13.34 48.12 -8.37
C LEU A 59 -13.61 47.01 -7.35
N VAL A 60 -14.33 47.37 -6.29
CA VAL A 60 -14.65 46.46 -5.17
C VAL A 60 -16.13 46.43 -4.86
N LYS A 61 -16.58 45.44 -4.09
CA LYS A 61 -17.94 45.38 -3.56
C LYS A 61 -17.94 45.51 -2.05
N ASP A 62 -18.85 46.31 -1.55
CA ASP A 62 -19.10 46.57 -0.12
C ASP A 62 -19.77 45.40 0.60
N ARG A 63 -20.49 44.56 -0.15
CA ARG A 63 -21.10 43.31 0.32
C ARG A 63 -21.23 42.30 -0.81
N LYS A 64 -21.37 41.03 -0.44
CA LYS A 64 -21.58 39.94 -1.40
C LYS A 64 -22.81 40.21 -2.27
N LEU A 65 -22.65 40.12 -3.58
CA LEU A 65 -23.63 40.44 -4.62
C LEU A 65 -24.05 41.93 -4.67
N GLY A 66 -23.27 42.84 -4.07
CA GLY A 66 -23.42 44.29 -4.20
C GLY A 66 -23.04 44.80 -5.60
N LYS A 67 -23.02 46.13 -5.79
CA LYS A 67 -22.51 46.79 -7.00
C LYS A 67 -21.04 47.10 -6.83
N PHE A 68 -20.27 47.06 -7.92
CA PHE A 68 -18.88 47.53 -7.89
C PHE A 68 -18.83 49.04 -7.62
N VAL A 69 -17.95 49.43 -6.70
CA VAL A 69 -17.66 50.81 -6.29
C VAL A 69 -16.19 51.10 -6.61
N PRO A 70 -15.88 52.25 -7.23
CA PRO A 70 -14.51 52.61 -7.55
C PRO A 70 -13.77 53.14 -6.33
N ILE A 71 -12.50 52.75 -6.21
CA ILE A 71 -11.51 53.38 -5.35
C ILE A 71 -10.44 53.98 -6.25
N THR A 72 -10.29 55.31 -6.21
CA THR A 72 -9.34 56.03 -7.06
C THR A 72 -7.92 55.90 -6.56
N TYR A 73 -6.92 56.03 -7.43
CA TYR A 73 -5.50 56.05 -7.01
C TYR A 73 -5.22 57.10 -5.92
N GLY A 74 -5.88 58.26 -5.97
CA GLY A 74 -5.79 59.30 -4.93
C GLY A 74 -6.28 58.78 -3.57
N LYS A 75 -7.42 58.09 -3.53
CA LYS A 75 -7.93 57.47 -2.29
C LYS A 75 -7.00 56.38 -1.78
N VAL A 76 -6.41 55.57 -2.68
CA VAL A 76 -5.39 54.58 -2.31
C VAL A 76 -4.20 55.26 -1.63
N LYS A 77 -3.72 56.38 -2.18
CA LYS A 77 -2.61 57.14 -1.60
C LYS A 77 -2.95 57.65 -0.20
N GLU A 78 -4.13 58.22 -0.01
CA GLU A 78 -4.58 58.71 1.31
C GLU A 78 -4.68 57.59 2.35
N ASP A 79 -5.22 56.44 1.97
CA ASP A 79 -5.37 55.29 2.87
C ASP A 79 -4.01 54.70 3.23
N LEU A 80 -3.12 54.59 2.26
CA LEU A 80 -1.77 54.08 2.41
C LEU A 80 -0.93 55.00 3.31
N ASP A 81 -1.01 56.32 3.09
CA ASP A 81 -0.29 57.29 3.91
C ASP A 81 -0.79 57.30 5.36
N GLY A 82 -2.11 57.27 5.56
CA GLY A 82 -2.72 57.18 6.88
C GLY A 82 -2.30 55.89 7.59
N PHE A 83 -2.55 54.74 6.97
CA PHE A 83 -2.24 53.46 7.60
C PHE A 83 -0.75 53.31 7.92
N GLY A 84 0.12 53.63 6.97
CA GLY A 84 1.57 53.50 7.14
C GLY A 84 2.12 54.42 8.22
N THR A 85 1.62 55.67 8.30
CA THR A 85 1.98 56.60 9.37
C THR A 85 1.59 56.04 10.73
N LYS A 86 0.39 55.46 10.83
CA LYS A 86 -0.06 54.86 12.09
C LYS A 86 0.72 53.61 12.47
N LEU A 87 1.07 52.75 11.52
CA LEU A 87 1.91 51.57 11.80
C LEU A 87 3.31 51.96 12.29
N ILE A 88 3.92 53.02 11.73
CA ILE A 88 5.19 53.55 12.25
C ILE A 88 5.02 54.11 13.66
N ASP A 89 3.94 54.85 13.93
CA ASP A 89 3.61 55.38 15.25
C ASP A 89 3.43 54.27 16.30
N MET A 90 2.89 53.12 15.90
CA MET A 90 2.77 51.90 16.71
C MET A 90 4.10 51.17 16.93
N GLY A 91 5.22 51.67 16.42
CA GLY A 91 6.55 51.06 16.60
C GLY A 91 6.89 49.95 15.60
N LEU A 92 6.11 49.77 14.53
CA LEU A 92 6.30 48.68 13.56
C LEU A 92 7.32 48.99 12.44
N LYS A 93 8.05 50.10 12.52
CA LYS A 93 9.08 50.44 11.52
C LYS A 93 10.20 49.38 11.52
N GLY A 94 10.48 48.82 10.35
CA GLY A 94 11.46 47.75 10.12
C GLY A 94 10.98 46.35 10.51
N ARG A 95 9.77 46.21 11.07
CA ARG A 95 9.20 44.93 11.49
C ARG A 95 8.56 44.19 10.31
N LYS A 96 8.31 42.90 10.49
CA LYS A 96 7.52 42.09 9.55
C LYS A 96 6.06 42.08 9.97
N ILE A 97 5.16 42.18 9.00
CA ILE A 97 3.72 42.17 9.24
C ILE A 97 3.11 41.05 8.41
N ALA A 98 2.38 40.14 9.05
CA ALA A 98 1.65 39.09 8.36
C ALA A 98 0.29 39.60 7.89
N VAL A 99 -0.15 39.16 6.72
CA VAL A 99 -1.48 39.48 6.20
C VAL A 99 -2.22 38.22 5.77
N ILE A 100 -3.41 37.98 6.34
CA ILE A 100 -4.15 36.72 6.26
C ILE A 100 -5.62 37.00 5.91
N GLY A 101 -6.07 36.59 4.73
CA GLY A 101 -7.44 36.88 4.30
C GLY A 101 -7.72 36.50 2.86
N GLU A 102 -8.99 36.67 2.47
CA GLU A 102 -9.37 36.68 1.06
C GLU A 102 -8.82 37.91 0.34
N THR A 103 -8.70 37.83 -0.98
CA THR A 103 -8.35 38.99 -1.81
C THR A 103 -9.38 40.11 -1.59
N SER A 104 -8.91 41.25 -1.09
CA SER A 104 -9.70 42.45 -0.86
C SER A 104 -8.83 43.70 -1.04
N TYR A 105 -9.48 44.87 -1.20
CA TYR A 105 -8.75 46.13 -1.28
C TYR A 105 -7.85 46.36 -0.06
N TYR A 106 -8.37 46.12 1.14
CA TYR A 106 -7.63 46.34 2.38
C TYR A 106 -6.49 45.34 2.60
N TRP A 107 -6.64 44.11 2.10
CA TRP A 107 -5.53 43.15 2.06
C TRP A 107 -4.39 43.70 1.19
N ILE A 108 -4.72 44.17 -0.03
CA ILE A 108 -3.72 44.72 -0.97
C ILE A 108 -3.13 46.04 -0.44
N LEU A 109 -3.96 46.89 0.16
CA LEU A 109 -3.54 48.13 0.82
C LEU A 109 -2.53 47.84 1.93
N THR A 110 -2.74 46.78 2.72
CA THR A 110 -1.79 46.35 3.76
C THR A 110 -0.45 45.99 3.14
N TYR A 111 -0.46 45.16 2.09
CA TYR A 111 0.76 44.80 1.36
C TYR A 111 1.50 46.06 0.88
N PHE A 112 0.80 46.95 0.16
CA PHE A 112 1.37 48.17 -0.41
C PHE A 112 1.92 49.10 0.68
N THR A 113 1.18 49.25 1.77
CA THR A 113 1.57 50.10 2.89
C THR A 113 2.86 49.59 3.54
N VAL A 114 2.96 48.28 3.76
CA VAL A 114 4.11 47.72 4.45
C VAL A 114 5.37 47.88 3.61
N VAL A 115 5.31 47.50 2.33
CA VAL A 115 6.47 47.59 1.43
C VAL A 115 6.84 49.03 1.07
N ALA A 116 5.93 49.99 1.14
CA ALA A 116 6.19 51.39 0.78
C ALA A 116 6.83 52.23 1.90
N GLY A 117 7.07 51.65 3.09
CA GLY A 117 7.75 52.41 4.14
C GLY A 117 7.69 51.87 5.56
N VAL A 118 6.93 50.82 5.85
CA VAL A 118 6.89 50.24 7.20
C VAL A 118 7.97 49.19 7.37
N GLY A 119 8.01 48.15 6.53
CA GLY A 119 8.92 47.01 6.71
C GLY A 119 8.71 45.94 5.64
N ALA A 120 8.68 44.66 6.05
CA ALA A 120 8.49 43.54 5.13
C ALA A 120 7.14 42.83 5.34
N ILE A 121 6.46 42.48 4.25
CA ILE A 121 5.14 41.85 4.29
C ILE A 121 5.24 40.32 4.18
N VAL A 122 4.50 39.60 5.03
CA VAL A 122 4.39 38.14 5.06
C VAL A 122 2.97 37.72 4.65
N PRO A 123 2.71 37.54 3.34
CA PRO A 123 1.40 37.07 2.89
C PRO A 123 1.22 35.57 3.18
N LEU A 124 0.13 35.19 3.84
CA LEU A 124 -0.18 33.79 4.17
C LEU A 124 -1.58 33.40 3.66
N ASP A 125 -1.73 32.14 3.26
CA ASP A 125 -3.01 31.60 2.81
C ASP A 125 -3.90 31.25 4.01
N LYS A 126 -5.09 31.88 4.06
CA LYS A 126 -6.09 31.63 5.09
C LYS A 126 -6.63 30.19 5.11
N ASN A 127 -6.47 29.46 4.00
CA ASN A 127 -6.99 28.10 3.83
C ASN A 127 -5.99 27.02 4.23
N LEU A 128 -4.79 27.39 4.72
CA LEU A 128 -3.85 26.42 5.28
C LEU A 128 -4.46 25.73 6.51
N PRO A 129 -4.11 24.45 6.75
CA PRO A 129 -4.37 23.81 8.04
C PRO A 129 -3.86 24.70 9.19
N GLN A 130 -4.60 24.74 10.29
CA GLN A 130 -4.31 25.62 11.41
C GLN A 130 -2.86 25.45 11.91
N ASP A 131 -2.43 24.22 12.16
CA ASP A 131 -1.06 23.93 12.65
C ASP A 131 0.03 24.39 11.67
N GLU A 132 -0.21 24.25 10.36
CA GLU A 132 0.71 24.72 9.34
C GLU A 132 0.76 26.25 9.34
N LEU A 133 -0.39 26.92 9.40
CA LEU A 133 -0.46 28.39 9.48
C LEU A 133 0.26 28.93 10.72
N MET A 134 0.08 28.30 11.89
CA MET A 134 0.78 28.67 13.13
C MET A 134 2.29 28.56 12.97
N GLY A 135 2.78 27.43 12.44
CA GLY A 135 4.21 27.23 12.20
C GLY A 135 4.80 28.21 11.19
N LEU A 136 4.02 28.68 10.21
CA LEU A 136 4.48 29.73 9.28
C LEU A 136 4.51 31.11 9.95
N VAL A 137 3.53 31.45 10.79
CA VAL A 137 3.51 32.71 11.54
C VAL A 137 4.71 32.78 12.47
N GLU A 138 4.95 31.74 13.26
CA GLU A 138 6.12 31.64 14.15
C GLU A 138 7.42 31.82 13.37
N ARG A 139 7.65 30.97 12.35
CA ARG A 139 8.87 31.03 11.52
C ARG A 139 9.04 32.35 10.76
N SER A 140 7.96 33.07 10.50
CA SER A 140 8.06 34.35 9.82
C SER A 140 8.68 35.43 10.71
N GLY A 141 8.55 35.32 12.05
CA GLY A 141 8.94 36.36 12.98
C GLY A 141 8.16 37.67 12.75
N ALA A 142 6.88 37.57 12.39
CA ALA A 142 6.00 38.73 12.28
C ALA A 142 5.74 39.35 13.66
N SER A 143 5.61 40.68 13.71
CA SER A 143 5.28 41.42 14.94
C SER A 143 3.84 41.93 14.96
N ALA A 144 3.13 41.83 13.85
CA ALA A 144 1.71 42.16 13.76
C ALA A 144 1.02 41.28 12.72
N ILE A 145 -0.28 41.02 12.93
CA ILE A 145 -1.14 40.30 11.99
C ILE A 145 -2.28 41.22 11.58
N VAL A 146 -2.41 41.45 10.27
CA VAL A 146 -3.59 42.04 9.66
C VAL A 146 -4.45 40.93 9.07
N TYR A 147 -5.69 40.78 9.51
CA TYR A 147 -6.55 39.66 9.12
C TYR A 147 -7.97 40.08 8.75
N SER A 148 -8.62 39.29 7.88
CA SER A 148 -10.06 39.41 7.66
C SER A 148 -10.83 38.65 8.73
N ASP A 149 -12.00 39.14 9.16
CA ASP A 149 -12.83 38.49 10.18
C ASP A 149 -13.22 37.06 9.76
N LYS A 150 -13.31 36.81 8.45
CA LYS A 150 -13.54 35.47 7.90
C LYS A 150 -12.41 34.47 8.17
N SER A 151 -11.22 34.96 8.49
CA SER A 151 -10.01 34.18 8.77
C SER A 151 -9.74 34.06 10.28
N GLU A 152 -10.53 34.73 11.13
CA GLU A 152 -10.36 34.74 12.58
C GLU A 152 -10.31 33.33 13.17
N LYS A 153 -11.18 32.43 12.68
CA LYS A 153 -11.20 31.02 13.14
C LYS A 153 -9.85 30.33 12.94
N SER A 154 -9.17 30.60 11.83
CA SER A 154 -7.88 29.97 11.51
C SER A 154 -6.76 30.49 12.42
N ILE A 155 -6.81 31.77 12.80
CA ILE A 155 -5.78 32.41 13.64
C ILE A 155 -6.13 32.42 15.12
N ARG A 156 -7.29 31.91 15.53
CA ARG A 156 -7.79 31.99 16.91
C ARG A 156 -6.76 31.55 17.97
N PRO A 157 -5.98 30.46 17.78
CA PRO A 157 -4.96 30.06 18.76
C PRO A 157 -3.88 31.11 18.97
N LEU A 158 -3.59 31.99 18.00
CA LEU A 158 -2.62 33.08 18.14
C LEU A 158 -3.08 34.15 19.14
N PHE A 159 -4.39 34.26 19.43
CA PHE A 159 -4.83 35.16 20.49
C PHE A 159 -4.48 34.65 21.88
N ASP A 160 -4.26 33.34 22.03
CA ASP A 160 -3.95 32.70 23.30
C ASP A 160 -2.43 32.42 23.43
N ASP A 161 -1.75 32.11 22.33
CA ASP A 161 -0.29 32.02 22.21
C ASP A 161 0.20 32.86 21.00
N PRO A 162 0.49 34.15 21.21
CA PRO A 162 0.79 35.08 20.12
C PRO A 162 2.21 34.94 19.56
N PHE A 163 3.07 34.08 20.10
CA PHE A 163 4.51 34.12 19.80
C PHE A 163 5.07 35.54 20.02
N ASP A 164 5.68 36.13 18.97
CA ASP A 164 6.20 37.51 18.95
C ASP A 164 5.18 38.55 18.39
N ILE A 165 3.90 38.18 18.21
CA ILE A 165 2.87 39.08 17.66
C ILE A 165 2.41 40.09 18.73
N GLU A 166 2.66 41.37 18.47
CA GLU A 166 2.29 42.49 19.34
C GLU A 166 0.88 43.04 19.03
N PHE A 167 0.45 42.99 17.77
CA PHE A 167 -0.82 43.59 17.33
C PHE A 167 -1.62 42.68 16.41
N PHE A 168 -2.91 42.56 16.71
CA PHE A 168 -3.91 41.97 15.81
C PHE A 168 -4.79 43.09 15.25
N ILE A 169 -4.89 43.18 13.93
CA ILE A 169 -5.59 44.25 13.22
C ILE A 169 -6.65 43.61 12.32
N SER A 170 -7.93 43.86 12.60
CA SER A 170 -9.02 43.40 11.75
C SER A 170 -9.25 44.37 10.58
N ILE A 171 -9.34 43.80 9.38
CA ILE A 171 -9.71 44.48 8.14
C ILE A 171 -11.17 44.94 8.16
N ASP A 172 -12.06 44.12 8.73
CA ASP A 172 -13.51 44.30 8.66
C ASP A 172 -14.07 45.05 9.90
N GLY A 173 -13.28 45.17 10.96
CA GLY A 173 -13.65 45.81 12.22
C GLY A 173 -13.86 47.32 12.08
N ASN A 174 -14.93 47.85 12.69
CA ASN A 174 -15.23 49.29 12.72
C ASN A 174 -14.71 49.99 13.99
N GLU A 175 -14.54 49.26 15.08
CA GLU A 175 -14.04 49.73 16.36
C GLU A 175 -13.02 48.74 16.93
N ASP A 176 -12.22 49.21 17.88
CA ASP A 176 -11.28 48.35 18.59
C ASP A 176 -12.03 47.48 19.60
N THR A 177 -11.50 46.29 19.84
CA THR A 177 -11.89 45.39 20.94
C THR A 177 -10.72 45.23 21.91
N ASP A 178 -10.92 44.51 23.01
CA ASP A 178 -9.86 44.23 23.99
C ASP A 178 -8.64 43.51 23.37
N ARG A 179 -8.82 42.80 22.24
CA ARG A 179 -7.78 41.97 21.60
C ARG A 179 -7.39 42.40 20.19
N THR A 180 -8.23 43.18 19.50
CA THR A 180 -8.06 43.49 18.07
C THR A 180 -8.31 44.96 17.79
N LEU A 181 -7.44 45.57 16.98
CA LEU A 181 -7.55 46.94 16.49
C LEU A 181 -8.30 47.01 15.15
N SER A 182 -9.08 48.08 14.94
CA SER A 182 -9.77 48.35 13.68
C SER A 182 -8.84 49.03 12.66
N MET A 183 -8.65 48.41 11.49
CA MET A 183 -7.87 49.02 10.40
C MET A 183 -8.41 50.40 9.98
N ASN A 184 -9.73 50.56 9.88
CA ASN A 184 -10.37 51.83 9.51
C ASN A 184 -10.06 52.95 10.53
N LYS A 185 -10.07 52.62 11.82
CA LYS A 185 -9.71 53.57 12.89
C LYS A 185 -8.23 53.93 12.84
N LEU A 186 -7.35 52.96 12.59
CA LEU A 186 -5.91 53.21 12.43
C LEU A 186 -5.61 54.11 11.23
N ILE A 187 -6.28 53.92 10.08
CA ILE A 187 -6.17 54.82 8.93
C ILE A 187 -6.57 56.25 9.31
N ARG A 188 -7.69 56.43 10.01
CA ARG A 188 -8.17 57.76 10.44
C ARG A 188 -7.17 58.44 11.39
N GLN A 189 -6.70 57.73 12.41
CA GLN A 189 -5.70 58.23 13.35
C GLN A 189 -4.39 58.58 12.65
N GLY A 190 -3.97 57.79 11.67
CA GLY A 190 -2.79 58.10 10.86
C GLY A 190 -2.95 59.36 10.02
N ARG A 191 -4.14 59.64 9.52
CA ARG A 191 -4.46 60.91 8.82
C ARG A 191 -4.37 62.10 9.77
N GLU A 192 -4.88 61.98 11.00
CA GLU A 192 -4.73 63.01 12.03
C GLU A 192 -3.25 63.27 12.36
N LEU A 193 -2.42 62.22 12.43
CA LEU A 193 -0.97 62.35 12.60
C LEU A 193 -0.31 63.09 11.42
N LEU A 194 -0.71 62.79 10.18
CA LEU A 194 -0.25 63.51 9.00
C LEU A 194 -0.65 65.00 9.05
N GLU A 195 -1.88 65.31 9.46
CA GLU A 195 -2.34 66.69 9.62
C GLU A 195 -1.54 67.43 10.70
N SER A 196 -1.13 66.73 11.77
CA SER A 196 -0.26 67.26 12.83
C SER A 196 1.21 67.45 12.42
N GLY A 197 1.60 67.00 11.22
CA GLY A 197 2.92 67.20 10.65
C GLY A 197 3.84 65.97 10.63
N ASP A 198 3.37 64.78 11.01
CA ASP A 198 4.17 63.56 10.88
C ASP A 198 4.41 63.26 9.39
N ARG A 199 5.68 63.06 9.01
CA ARG A 199 6.08 62.72 7.65
C ARG A 199 6.90 61.44 7.57
N ARG A 200 7.16 60.75 8.69
CA ARG A 200 8.08 59.60 8.78
C ARG A 200 7.81 58.52 7.74
N TYR A 201 6.54 58.22 7.47
CA TYR A 201 6.14 57.25 6.46
C TYR A 201 6.25 57.80 5.03
N VAL A 202 5.66 58.96 4.77
CA VAL A 202 5.62 59.58 3.44
C VAL A 202 7.03 59.85 2.92
N SER A 203 7.93 60.34 3.79
CA SER A 203 9.33 60.61 3.47
C SER A 203 10.27 59.42 3.72
N ALA A 204 9.74 58.21 3.99
CA ALA A 204 10.59 57.04 4.20
C ALA A 204 11.44 56.75 2.96
N ASP A 205 12.75 56.62 3.14
CA ASP A 205 13.66 56.15 2.10
C ASP A 205 13.61 54.63 2.01
N ILE A 206 13.70 54.09 0.79
CA ILE A 206 13.56 52.66 0.49
C ILE A 206 14.85 52.18 -0.14
N ASP A 207 15.55 51.28 0.54
CA ASP A 207 16.63 50.51 -0.06
C ASP A 207 16.04 49.50 -1.06
N PRO A 208 16.40 49.57 -2.36
CA PRO A 208 15.90 48.62 -3.36
C PRO A 208 16.35 47.16 -3.13
N ASP A 209 17.44 46.94 -2.39
CA ASP A 209 17.97 45.60 -2.13
C ASP A 209 17.43 44.97 -0.85
N GLN A 210 16.74 45.73 0.00
CA GLN A 210 16.14 45.20 1.21
C GLN A 210 14.97 44.26 0.88
N MET A 211 14.76 43.25 1.73
CA MET A 211 13.61 42.35 1.64
C MET A 211 12.30 43.15 1.76
N ALA A 212 11.44 43.05 0.74
CA ALA A 212 10.11 43.63 0.73
C ALA A 212 9.06 42.61 1.18
N THR A 213 9.21 41.35 0.77
CA THR A 213 8.23 40.31 1.10
C THR A 213 8.88 38.97 1.35
N LEU A 214 8.29 38.22 2.29
CA LEU A 214 8.62 36.85 2.61
C LEU A 214 7.46 35.94 2.20
N MET A 215 7.61 35.18 1.12
CA MET A 215 6.55 34.30 0.61
C MET A 215 6.86 32.83 0.86
N PHE A 216 5.94 32.08 1.47
CA PHE A 216 6.14 30.65 1.69
C PHE A 216 5.71 29.81 0.48
N THR A 217 6.57 28.89 0.04
CA THR A 217 6.30 27.94 -1.04
C THR A 217 6.18 26.52 -0.49
N SER A 218 5.20 25.76 -0.98
CA SER A 218 5.04 24.34 -0.63
C SER A 218 6.08 23.50 -1.37
N GLY A 219 7.20 23.20 -0.71
CA GLY A 219 8.26 22.36 -1.26
C GLY A 219 7.86 20.88 -1.34
N THR A 220 8.43 20.14 -2.29
CA THR A 220 8.27 18.67 -2.42
C THR A 220 8.93 17.86 -1.30
N THR A 221 9.59 18.53 -0.35
CA THR A 221 10.46 17.96 0.68
C THR A 221 9.88 18.00 2.10
N GLY A 222 8.62 18.42 2.26
CA GLY A 222 7.84 18.25 3.50
C GLY A 222 7.65 19.51 4.37
N LEU A 223 8.47 20.55 4.23
CA LEU A 223 8.29 21.84 4.93
C LEU A 223 8.30 23.01 3.94
N ALA A 224 7.44 24.00 4.16
CA ALA A 224 7.38 25.18 3.31
C ALA A 224 8.65 26.04 3.46
N LYS A 225 9.20 26.53 2.33
CA LYS A 225 10.39 27.39 2.30
C LYS A 225 9.98 28.85 2.16
N GLY A 226 10.56 29.75 2.96
CA GLY A 226 10.28 31.19 2.87
C GLY A 226 11.17 31.85 1.82
N VAL A 227 10.63 32.24 0.67
CA VAL A 227 11.33 32.96 -0.39
C VAL A 227 11.43 34.44 -0.02
N MET A 228 12.65 34.96 0.05
CA MET A 228 12.92 36.38 0.32
C MET A 228 13.02 37.17 -1.00
N LEU A 229 12.07 38.07 -1.24
CA LEU A 229 12.09 38.96 -2.40
C LEU A 229 12.37 40.40 -1.98
N SER A 230 13.31 41.05 -2.66
CA SER A 230 13.61 42.47 -2.48
C SER A 230 12.64 43.36 -3.23
N GLN A 231 12.69 44.66 -2.92
CA GLN A 231 11.98 45.70 -3.67
C GLN A 231 12.32 45.65 -5.16
N ARG A 232 13.63 45.55 -5.48
CA ARG A 232 14.15 45.49 -6.85
C ARG A 232 13.67 44.23 -7.58
N ASN A 233 13.60 43.09 -6.91
CA ASN A 233 13.17 41.83 -7.55
C ASN A 233 11.78 41.97 -8.19
N ILE A 234 10.82 42.51 -7.42
CA ILE A 234 9.44 42.65 -7.86
C ILE A 234 9.32 43.81 -8.86
N ALA A 235 9.92 44.97 -8.56
CA ALA A 235 9.87 46.14 -9.44
C ALA A 235 10.44 45.85 -10.84
N ALA A 236 11.57 45.13 -10.91
CA ALA A 236 12.16 44.73 -12.17
C ALA A 236 11.26 43.76 -12.94
N ASN A 237 10.65 42.76 -12.28
CA ASN A 237 9.75 41.83 -12.96
C ASN A 237 8.52 42.55 -13.55
N VAL A 238 7.92 43.48 -12.80
CA VAL A 238 6.78 44.32 -13.24
C VAL A 238 7.14 45.17 -14.46
N GLN A 239 8.31 45.84 -14.41
CA GLN A 239 8.79 46.65 -15.52
C GLN A 239 9.04 45.78 -16.76
N ASN A 240 9.78 44.67 -16.61
CA ASN A 240 10.10 43.74 -17.68
C ASN A 240 8.85 43.13 -18.32
N MET A 241 7.82 42.83 -17.53
CA MET A 241 6.57 42.29 -18.05
C MET A 241 5.77 43.35 -18.81
N SER A 242 5.77 44.59 -18.32
CA SER A 242 5.12 45.70 -19.01
C SER A 242 5.79 46.04 -20.35
N MET A 243 7.04 45.62 -20.55
CA MET A 243 7.71 45.65 -21.86
C MET A 243 7.19 44.57 -22.82
N MET A 244 6.71 43.44 -22.30
CA MET A 244 6.24 42.26 -23.05
C MET A 244 4.72 42.26 -23.28
N PHE A 245 3.95 42.93 -22.42
CA PHE A 245 2.51 42.90 -22.38
C PHE A 245 1.91 44.27 -22.03
N GLU A 246 0.99 44.76 -22.87
CA GLU A 246 0.24 45.99 -22.64
C GLU A 246 -1.22 45.67 -22.27
N ILE A 247 -1.75 46.29 -21.22
CA ILE A 247 -3.17 46.19 -20.88
C ILE A 247 -3.95 47.17 -21.79
N PRO A 248 -4.80 46.66 -22.71
CA PRO A 248 -5.52 47.52 -23.66
C PRO A 248 -6.64 48.30 -22.98
N GLU A 249 -7.11 49.38 -23.62
CA GLU A 249 -8.31 50.12 -23.19
C GLU A 249 -9.58 49.23 -23.27
N PRO A 250 -10.55 49.35 -22.34
CA PRO A 250 -10.65 50.36 -21.25
C PRO A 250 -9.74 50.11 -20.03
N GLY A 251 -9.00 49.00 -20.01
CA GLY A 251 -7.99 48.73 -18.99
C GLY A 251 -8.55 48.21 -17.67
N ILE A 252 -9.49 47.27 -17.73
CA ILE A 252 -10.11 46.65 -16.55
C ILE A 252 -9.69 45.18 -16.49
N VAL A 253 -8.85 44.85 -15.53
CA VAL A 253 -8.34 43.50 -15.29
C VAL A 253 -9.17 42.82 -14.21
N LEU A 254 -9.68 41.63 -14.47
CA LEU A 254 -10.43 40.85 -13.48
C LEU A 254 -9.47 39.96 -12.68
N SER A 255 -9.22 40.34 -11.43
CA SER A 255 -8.41 39.58 -10.47
C SER A 255 -9.24 38.45 -9.88
N ILE A 256 -8.78 37.20 -10.07
CA ILE A 256 -9.51 35.99 -9.67
C ILE A 256 -8.68 35.02 -8.84
N LEU A 257 -7.36 35.20 -8.79
CA LEU A 257 -6.48 34.31 -8.02
C LEU A 257 -6.19 34.90 -6.64
N PRO A 258 -5.69 34.09 -5.70
CA PRO A 258 -5.31 34.59 -4.39
C PRO A 258 -4.05 35.47 -4.45
N VAL A 259 -4.14 36.67 -3.87
CA VAL A 259 -3.05 37.67 -3.86
C VAL A 259 -1.86 37.32 -2.94
N HIS A 260 -1.95 36.25 -2.15
CA HIS A 260 -0.79 35.75 -1.40
C HIS A 260 0.22 35.01 -2.28
N HIS A 261 -0.13 34.68 -3.52
CA HIS A 261 0.80 34.09 -4.48
C HIS A 261 1.53 35.18 -5.29
N ALA A 262 2.85 34.99 -5.49
CA ALA A 262 3.68 35.89 -6.29
C ALA A 262 3.12 36.14 -7.69
N TYR A 263 2.47 35.13 -8.30
CA TYR A 263 1.88 35.22 -9.63
C TYR A 263 0.74 36.24 -9.71
N GLU A 264 -0.27 36.15 -8.84
CA GLU A 264 -1.35 37.15 -8.86
C GLU A 264 -0.83 38.53 -8.43
N MET A 265 -0.07 38.57 -7.33
CA MET A 265 0.41 39.82 -6.76
C MET A 265 1.28 40.61 -7.75
N THR A 266 2.23 39.94 -8.41
CA THR A 266 3.15 40.64 -9.32
C THR A 266 2.54 40.80 -10.70
N CYS A 267 1.93 39.74 -11.23
CA CYS A 267 1.51 39.71 -12.63
C CYS A 267 0.20 40.44 -12.90
N ASP A 268 -0.73 40.42 -11.94
CA ASP A 268 -1.95 41.22 -12.04
C ASP A 268 -1.79 42.52 -11.24
N ILE A 269 -1.71 42.43 -9.91
CA ILE A 269 -1.89 43.61 -9.04
C ILE A 269 -0.84 44.69 -9.30
N TRP A 270 0.45 44.38 -9.17
CA TRP A 270 1.51 45.36 -9.37
C TRP A 270 1.58 45.89 -10.81
N THR A 271 1.33 45.04 -11.79
CA THR A 271 1.48 45.39 -13.21
C THR A 271 0.32 46.24 -13.70
N THR A 272 -0.90 45.89 -13.31
CA THR A 272 -2.09 46.70 -13.57
C THR A 272 -1.96 48.07 -12.89
N PHE A 273 -1.48 48.11 -11.64
CA PHE A 273 -1.26 49.36 -10.90
C PHE A 273 -0.15 50.21 -11.53
N TYR A 274 0.94 49.58 -11.98
CA TYR A 274 2.06 50.24 -12.64
C TYR A 274 1.68 50.83 -14.01
N GLN A 275 0.83 50.15 -14.78
CA GLN A 275 0.32 50.65 -16.07
C GLN A 275 -0.82 51.66 -15.92
N GLY A 276 -1.23 52.00 -14.69
CA GLY A 276 -2.29 52.99 -14.43
C GLY A 276 -3.69 52.50 -14.78
N LYS A 277 -3.94 51.19 -14.68
CA LYS A 277 -5.19 50.52 -15.07
C LYS A 277 -6.02 50.14 -13.84
N THR A 278 -7.20 49.58 -14.07
CA THR A 278 -8.16 49.25 -13.01
C THR A 278 -8.17 47.75 -12.71
N ILE A 279 -8.09 47.41 -11.42
CA ILE A 279 -8.18 46.04 -10.90
C ILE A 279 -9.59 45.81 -10.37
N ALA A 280 -10.35 44.91 -10.99
CA ALA A 280 -11.65 44.48 -10.50
C ALA A 280 -11.50 43.19 -9.68
N ILE A 281 -11.77 43.27 -8.37
CA ILE A 281 -11.63 42.11 -7.47
C ILE A 281 -12.86 41.21 -7.59
N CYS A 282 -12.65 39.96 -8.03
CA CYS A 282 -13.73 38.98 -8.16
C CYS A 282 -14.19 38.46 -6.79
N GLU A 283 -15.50 38.29 -6.61
CA GLU A 283 -16.11 37.79 -5.37
C GLU A 283 -15.90 36.28 -5.14
N GLY A 284 -15.21 35.61 -6.08
CA GLY A 284 -14.87 34.20 -6.03
C GLY A 284 -15.14 33.48 -7.35
N LEU A 285 -14.55 32.28 -7.49
CA LEU A 285 -14.51 31.54 -8.76
C LEU A 285 -15.88 31.25 -9.41
N ARG A 286 -16.95 31.14 -8.61
CA ARG A 286 -18.31 30.91 -9.13
C ARG A 286 -18.93 32.14 -9.80
N TYR A 287 -18.38 33.33 -9.56
CA TYR A 287 -18.91 34.60 -10.05
C TYR A 287 -18.10 35.19 -11.20
N ILE A 288 -17.07 34.51 -11.70
CA ILE A 288 -16.17 35.01 -12.75
C ILE A 288 -16.95 35.57 -13.94
N GLN A 289 -17.82 34.79 -14.58
CA GLN A 289 -18.58 35.24 -15.75
C GLN A 289 -19.49 36.43 -15.44
N LYS A 290 -20.13 36.43 -14.27
CA LYS A 290 -21.02 37.51 -13.84
C LYS A 290 -20.22 38.80 -13.60
N ASN A 291 -19.14 38.75 -12.82
CA ASN A 291 -18.35 39.92 -12.51
C ASN A 291 -17.63 40.45 -13.75
N MET A 292 -17.12 39.57 -14.62
CA MET A 292 -16.53 39.93 -15.90
C MET A 292 -17.47 40.77 -16.77
N ALA A 293 -18.73 40.33 -16.88
CA ALA A 293 -19.77 41.07 -17.60
C ALA A 293 -20.18 42.36 -16.89
N GLU A 294 -20.25 42.36 -15.55
CA GLU A 294 -20.66 43.51 -14.75
C GLU A 294 -19.67 44.68 -14.85
N VAL A 295 -18.36 44.40 -14.85
CA VAL A 295 -17.31 45.44 -14.91
C VAL A 295 -16.76 45.67 -16.32
N HIS A 296 -17.25 44.94 -17.32
CA HIS A 296 -16.71 44.97 -18.68
C HIS A 296 -15.19 44.69 -18.71
N ALA A 297 -14.76 43.67 -17.95
CA ALA A 297 -13.34 43.30 -17.88
C ALA A 297 -12.82 42.91 -19.27
N ASN A 298 -11.63 43.42 -19.63
CA ASN A 298 -11.02 43.19 -20.92
C ASN A 298 -9.69 42.39 -20.86
N VAL A 299 -9.19 42.11 -19.66
CA VAL A 299 -8.07 41.23 -19.40
C VAL A 299 -8.37 40.33 -18.20
N MET A 300 -7.90 39.09 -18.24
CA MET A 300 -7.99 38.17 -17.12
C MET A 300 -6.73 37.30 -17.01
N LEU A 301 -6.15 37.28 -15.82
CA LEU A 301 -5.08 36.36 -15.43
C LEU A 301 -5.70 35.09 -14.83
N GLY A 302 -5.12 33.92 -15.13
CA GLY A 302 -5.63 32.66 -14.61
C GLY A 302 -4.63 31.52 -14.67
N VAL A 303 -5.03 30.38 -14.10
CA VAL A 303 -4.31 29.11 -14.22
C VAL A 303 -4.92 28.28 -15.37
N PRO A 304 -4.16 27.37 -16.01
CA PRO A 304 -4.63 26.55 -17.13
C PRO A 304 -5.99 25.89 -16.90
N LEU A 305 -6.19 25.29 -15.72
CA LEU A 305 -7.43 24.62 -15.34
C LEU A 305 -8.67 25.52 -15.44
N VAL A 306 -8.54 26.82 -15.14
CA VAL A 306 -9.66 27.77 -15.25
C VAL A 306 -10.04 27.96 -16.73
N PHE A 307 -9.05 28.17 -17.59
CA PHE A 307 -9.28 28.38 -19.02
C PHE A 307 -9.76 27.11 -19.72
N GLU A 308 -9.23 25.94 -19.36
CA GLU A 308 -9.70 24.64 -19.87
C GLU A 308 -11.15 24.37 -19.47
N LYS A 309 -11.54 24.70 -18.23
CA LYS A 309 -12.94 24.63 -17.80
C LYS A 309 -13.84 25.59 -18.56
N MET A 310 -13.38 26.83 -18.81
CA MET A 310 -14.12 27.80 -19.63
C MET A 310 -14.28 27.30 -21.08
N TYR A 311 -13.21 26.74 -21.64
CA TYR A 311 -13.18 26.15 -22.98
C TYR A 311 -14.14 24.96 -23.11
N LYS A 312 -14.05 23.97 -22.21
CA LYS A 312 -14.97 22.82 -22.16
C LYS A 312 -16.42 23.28 -21.94
N GLY A 313 -16.64 24.24 -21.04
CA GLY A 313 -17.95 24.82 -20.75
C GLY A 313 -18.59 25.49 -21.97
N MET A 314 -17.80 26.19 -22.77
CA MET A 314 -18.24 26.79 -24.04
C MET A 314 -18.71 25.71 -25.02
N PHE A 315 -17.92 24.66 -25.26
CA PHE A 315 -18.32 23.57 -26.15
C PHE A 315 -19.58 22.89 -25.68
N LYS A 316 -19.69 22.59 -24.37
CA LYS A 316 -20.90 22.02 -23.79
C LYS A 316 -22.15 22.88 -24.03
N GLN A 317 -22.03 24.19 -23.92
CA GLN A 317 -23.15 25.10 -24.20
C GLN A 317 -23.49 25.19 -25.71
N ALA A 318 -22.52 24.97 -26.60
CA ALA A 318 -22.76 24.90 -28.03
C ALA A 318 -23.43 23.56 -28.42
N GLU A 319 -22.97 22.44 -27.86
CA GLU A 319 -23.58 21.12 -28.04
C GLU A 319 -25.02 21.08 -27.54
N ALA A 320 -25.30 21.66 -26.36
CA ALA A 320 -26.65 21.77 -25.83
C ALA A 320 -27.61 22.58 -26.73
N ARG A 321 -27.07 23.43 -27.63
CA ARG A 321 -27.82 24.20 -28.62
C ARG A 321 -27.84 23.55 -30.01
N GLY A 322 -27.19 22.39 -30.19
CA GLY A 322 -27.02 21.75 -31.51
C GLY A 322 -26.04 22.50 -32.43
N GLU A 323 -25.17 23.33 -31.89
CA GLU A 323 -24.22 24.17 -32.64
C GLU A 323 -22.75 23.74 -32.47
N GLY A 324 -22.48 22.55 -31.90
CA GLY A 324 -21.12 22.05 -31.64
C GLY A 324 -20.24 21.98 -32.90
N ASP A 325 -20.71 21.27 -33.93
CA ASP A 325 -19.99 21.16 -35.21
C ASP A 325 -19.82 22.51 -35.90
N LYS A 326 -20.82 23.39 -35.79
CA LYS A 326 -20.77 24.75 -36.34
C LYS A 326 -19.66 25.56 -35.68
N LEU A 327 -19.48 25.43 -34.36
CA LEU A 327 -18.39 26.08 -33.62
C LEU A 327 -17.02 25.52 -34.03
N ARG A 328 -16.86 24.18 -34.12
CA ARG A 328 -15.61 23.55 -34.57
C ARG A 328 -15.22 24.01 -35.98
N ASN A 329 -16.18 24.02 -36.89
CA ASN A 329 -15.98 24.47 -38.28
C ASN A 329 -15.63 25.96 -38.35
N ALA A 330 -16.26 26.82 -37.53
CA ALA A 330 -15.93 28.24 -37.48
C ALA A 330 -14.51 28.50 -36.96
N ILE A 331 -14.06 27.75 -35.93
CA ILE A 331 -12.68 27.81 -35.40
C ILE A 331 -11.69 27.36 -36.48
N ALA A 332 -11.92 26.21 -37.11
CA ALA A 332 -11.08 25.70 -38.18
C ALA A 332 -10.98 26.68 -39.37
N LEU A 333 -12.11 27.29 -39.76
CA LEU A 333 -12.15 28.32 -40.80
C LEU A 333 -11.35 29.56 -40.40
N SER A 334 -11.48 30.03 -39.16
CA SER A 334 -10.74 31.17 -38.62
C SER A 334 -9.23 30.93 -38.65
N LYS A 335 -8.78 29.74 -38.21
CA LYS A 335 -7.36 29.32 -38.26
C LYS A 335 -6.84 29.30 -39.70
N ARG A 336 -7.57 28.63 -40.61
CA ARG A 336 -7.18 28.49 -42.02
C ARG A 336 -7.04 29.82 -42.76
N LEU A 337 -7.98 30.74 -42.54
CA LEU A 337 -8.02 32.04 -43.19
C LEU A 337 -7.29 33.14 -42.40
N LYS A 338 -6.68 32.80 -41.26
CA LYS A 338 -6.03 33.73 -40.33
C LYS A 338 -6.92 34.93 -39.94
N LEU A 339 -8.23 34.68 -39.79
CA LEU A 339 -9.22 35.74 -39.53
C LEU A 339 -9.02 36.39 -38.16
N TYR A 340 -8.33 35.72 -37.22
CA TYR A 340 -8.02 36.25 -35.88
C TYR A 340 -7.27 37.60 -35.90
N ASN A 341 -6.58 37.94 -36.99
CA ASN A 341 -5.98 39.26 -37.19
C ASN A 341 -6.96 40.34 -37.67
N ASN A 342 -8.22 39.99 -37.95
CA ASN A 342 -9.33 40.86 -38.32
C ASN A 342 -10.41 40.83 -37.22
N LYS A 343 -10.13 41.52 -36.11
CA LYS A 343 -10.97 41.52 -34.90
C LYS A 343 -12.46 41.82 -35.15
N PRO A 344 -12.87 42.78 -36.01
CA PRO A 344 -14.30 43.02 -36.28
C PRO A 344 -15.02 41.82 -36.90
N VAL A 345 -14.37 41.10 -37.82
CA VAL A 345 -14.95 39.91 -38.48
C VAL A 345 -15.07 38.77 -37.48
N VAL A 346 -14.02 38.50 -36.71
CA VAL A 346 -14.00 37.40 -35.73
C VAL A 346 -14.95 37.66 -34.57
N LYS A 347 -15.01 38.89 -34.04
CA LYS A 347 -15.99 39.26 -32.99
C LYS A 347 -17.44 39.09 -33.48
N ARG A 348 -17.71 39.31 -34.77
CA ARG A 348 -19.03 39.04 -35.38
C ARG A 348 -19.29 37.55 -35.54
N MET A 349 -18.31 36.78 -35.99
CA MET A 349 -18.40 35.33 -36.20
C MET A 349 -18.63 34.58 -34.88
N PHE A 350 -17.97 35.00 -33.80
CA PHE A 350 -18.07 34.40 -32.46
C PHE A 350 -18.84 35.28 -31.47
N LYS A 351 -19.84 36.05 -31.95
CA LYS A 351 -20.57 37.03 -31.12
C LYS A 351 -21.13 36.44 -29.83
N ALA A 352 -21.70 35.24 -29.88
CA ALA A 352 -22.26 34.57 -28.70
C ALA A 352 -21.19 34.21 -27.66
N ILE A 353 -19.99 33.82 -28.11
CA ILE A 353 -18.85 33.50 -27.24
C ILE A 353 -18.29 34.78 -26.59
N HIS A 354 -18.12 35.84 -27.39
CA HIS A 354 -17.74 37.15 -26.85
C HIS A 354 -18.73 37.63 -25.80
N GLN A 355 -20.04 37.48 -26.04
CA GLN A 355 -21.07 37.83 -25.07
C GLN A 355 -21.03 36.98 -23.79
N SER A 356 -20.71 35.68 -23.88
CA SER A 356 -20.57 34.84 -22.67
C SER A 356 -19.38 35.23 -21.79
N PHE A 357 -18.39 35.93 -22.36
CA PHE A 357 -17.26 36.54 -21.64
C PHE A 357 -17.45 38.03 -21.37
N GLY A 358 -18.69 38.51 -21.31
CA GLY A 358 -18.99 39.91 -20.97
C GLY A 358 -18.86 40.93 -22.10
N GLY A 359 -18.50 40.49 -23.31
CA GLY A 359 -18.52 41.30 -24.54
C GLY A 359 -17.25 42.10 -24.81
N ASP A 360 -16.48 42.44 -23.78
CA ASP A 360 -15.28 43.29 -23.87
C ASP A 360 -13.96 42.57 -23.60
N MET A 361 -14.00 41.28 -23.25
CA MET A 361 -12.80 40.45 -23.05
C MET A 361 -11.90 40.46 -24.29
N GLN A 362 -10.60 40.73 -24.09
CA GLN A 362 -9.61 40.78 -25.17
C GLN A 362 -8.43 39.85 -24.96
N LYS A 363 -7.92 39.75 -23.72
CA LYS A 363 -6.69 39.01 -23.43
C LYS A 363 -6.84 38.06 -22.24
N PHE A 364 -6.31 36.85 -22.41
CA PHE A 364 -6.14 35.85 -21.36
C PHE A 364 -4.65 35.58 -21.13
N VAL A 365 -4.26 35.48 -19.87
CA VAL A 365 -2.87 35.17 -19.49
C VAL A 365 -2.88 33.94 -18.61
N ALA A 366 -2.24 32.86 -19.08
CA ALA A 366 -2.12 31.59 -18.40
C ALA A 366 -0.73 31.38 -17.80
N GLY A 367 -0.67 30.79 -16.61
CA GLY A 367 0.60 30.54 -15.96
C GLY A 367 0.47 29.62 -14.75
N GLY A 368 1.61 29.28 -14.17
CA GLY A 368 1.71 28.39 -13.02
C GLY A 368 1.71 26.90 -13.39
N ALA A 369 1.14 26.47 -14.51
CA ALA A 369 1.23 25.09 -15.01
C ALA A 369 1.26 25.07 -16.55
N ALA A 370 1.56 23.91 -17.13
CA ALA A 370 1.41 23.70 -18.57
C ALA A 370 -0.07 23.77 -18.97
N ILE A 371 -0.34 24.30 -20.15
CA ILE A 371 -1.67 24.36 -20.76
C ILE A 371 -1.62 23.67 -22.12
N ASP A 372 -2.72 23.00 -22.49
CA ASP A 372 -2.88 22.45 -23.83
C ASP A 372 -2.73 23.57 -24.89
N PRO A 373 -1.74 23.48 -25.81
CA PRO A 373 -1.54 24.45 -26.88
C PRO A 373 -2.80 24.65 -27.74
N LYS A 374 -3.61 23.61 -27.91
CA LYS A 374 -4.86 23.68 -28.67
C LYS A 374 -5.85 24.66 -28.05
N VAL A 375 -5.92 24.74 -26.73
CA VAL A 375 -6.80 25.69 -26.01
C VAL A 375 -6.38 27.12 -26.33
N ILE A 376 -5.08 27.42 -26.28
CA ILE A 376 -4.53 28.74 -26.66
C ILE A 376 -4.92 29.08 -28.11
N GLU A 377 -4.59 28.19 -29.05
CA GLU A 377 -4.84 28.45 -30.47
C GLU A 377 -6.32 28.64 -30.80
N ASP A 378 -7.22 27.91 -30.12
CA ASP A 378 -8.65 28.04 -30.34
C ASP A 378 -9.19 29.36 -29.76
N PHE A 379 -8.71 29.80 -28.60
CA PHE A 379 -9.03 31.14 -28.08
C PHE A 379 -8.52 32.25 -29.01
N GLU A 380 -7.30 32.11 -29.52
CA GLU A 380 -6.74 33.03 -30.53
C GLU A 380 -7.59 33.03 -31.81
N ALA A 381 -7.99 31.85 -32.30
CA ALA A 381 -8.88 31.72 -33.46
C ALA A 381 -10.25 32.40 -33.25
N MET A 382 -10.73 32.46 -32.01
CA MET A 382 -11.95 33.17 -31.61
C MET A 382 -11.73 34.66 -31.33
N GLY A 383 -10.51 35.17 -31.49
CA GLY A 383 -10.17 36.58 -31.42
C GLY A 383 -9.77 37.07 -30.04
N PHE A 384 -9.55 36.16 -29.09
CA PHE A 384 -8.97 36.45 -27.77
C PHE A 384 -7.47 36.21 -27.82
N THR A 385 -6.65 37.21 -27.51
CA THR A 385 -5.21 36.98 -27.36
C THR A 385 -5.01 36.10 -26.13
N MET A 386 -4.38 34.94 -26.28
CA MET A 386 -4.06 34.08 -25.14
C MET A 386 -2.57 33.83 -25.11
N ILE A 387 -1.93 34.18 -24.00
CA ILE A 387 -0.49 33.95 -23.80
C ILE A 387 -0.27 33.05 -22.60
N GLN A 388 0.82 32.29 -22.63
CA GLN A 388 1.32 31.57 -21.47
C GLN A 388 2.71 32.05 -21.06
N GLY A 389 3.02 31.88 -19.76
CA GLY A 389 4.32 32.21 -19.18
C GLY A 389 4.77 31.19 -18.13
N TYR A 390 6.08 31.17 -17.91
CA TYR A 390 6.77 30.29 -16.97
C TYR A 390 7.54 31.10 -15.93
N GLY A 391 7.52 30.61 -14.69
CA GLY A 391 8.13 31.26 -13.56
C GLY A 391 7.95 30.49 -12.26
N MET A 392 8.56 31.02 -11.21
CA MET A 392 8.53 30.50 -9.84
C MET A 392 8.71 31.65 -8.86
N SER A 393 8.26 31.50 -7.61
CA SER A 393 8.32 32.56 -6.61
C SER A 393 9.74 33.11 -6.44
N GLU A 394 10.75 32.26 -6.57
CA GLU A 394 12.18 32.56 -6.48
C GLU A 394 12.70 33.52 -7.58
N ASN A 395 11.90 33.85 -8.60
CA ASN A 395 12.22 34.85 -9.64
C ASN A 395 11.15 35.95 -9.79
N ALA A 396 10.36 36.18 -8.74
CA ALA A 396 9.40 37.28 -8.60
C ALA A 396 8.36 37.55 -9.74
N PRO A 397 7.60 36.59 -10.30
CA PRO A 397 7.89 35.18 -10.50
C PRO A 397 8.35 34.84 -11.92
N ILE A 398 8.11 35.70 -12.93
CA ILE A 398 8.21 35.31 -14.33
C ILE A 398 9.66 35.23 -14.80
N ILE A 399 10.03 34.12 -15.43
CA ILE A 399 11.34 33.89 -16.07
C ILE A 399 11.22 34.07 -17.60
N ALA A 400 10.16 33.52 -18.18
CA ALA A 400 9.88 33.61 -19.62
C ALA A 400 8.37 33.79 -19.85
N VAL A 401 8.00 34.56 -20.86
CA VAL A 401 6.59 34.81 -21.22
C VAL A 401 6.42 35.05 -22.71
N ASN A 402 5.29 34.61 -23.27
CA ASN A 402 4.92 34.97 -24.63
C ASN A 402 4.57 36.46 -24.70
N GLN A 403 5.01 37.15 -25.76
CA GLN A 403 4.53 38.50 -26.04
C GLN A 403 3.11 38.42 -26.57
N ASP A 404 2.26 39.37 -26.20
CA ASP A 404 0.89 39.48 -26.71
C ASP A 404 0.82 39.70 -28.23
N ARG A 405 1.92 40.16 -28.85
CA ARG A 405 2.07 40.38 -30.29
C ARG A 405 2.95 39.34 -31.01
N TYR A 406 3.68 38.48 -30.28
CA TYR A 406 4.56 37.44 -30.83
C TYR A 406 4.68 36.25 -29.87
N SER A 407 4.02 35.15 -30.21
CA SER A 407 3.81 34.00 -29.31
C SER A 407 3.96 32.65 -30.03
N LYS A 408 4.25 31.60 -29.27
CA LYS A 408 4.11 30.19 -29.73
C LYS A 408 3.28 29.44 -28.71
N ALA A 409 2.15 28.89 -29.13
CA ALA A 409 1.21 28.22 -28.23
C ALA A 409 1.83 27.06 -27.45
N GLU A 410 2.81 26.35 -28.02
CA GLU A 410 3.52 25.24 -27.37
C GLU A 410 4.66 25.69 -26.43
N SER A 411 5.08 26.96 -26.50
CA SER A 411 6.20 27.48 -25.73
C SER A 411 5.71 28.33 -24.56
N VAL A 412 6.48 28.35 -23.48
CA VAL A 412 6.27 29.29 -22.36
C VAL A 412 6.74 30.71 -22.67
N GLY A 413 7.32 30.94 -23.85
CA GLY A 413 7.67 32.24 -24.40
C GLY A 413 9.16 32.55 -24.41
N LEU A 414 9.49 33.83 -24.54
CA LEU A 414 10.87 34.32 -24.55
C LEU A 414 11.33 34.66 -23.14
N PRO A 415 12.63 34.56 -22.81
CA PRO A 415 13.17 35.12 -21.59
C PRO A 415 12.75 36.58 -21.40
N MET A 416 12.43 36.94 -20.16
CA MET A 416 12.07 38.31 -19.81
C MET A 416 13.22 39.27 -20.13
N PRO A 417 12.95 40.53 -20.51
CA PRO A 417 13.98 41.56 -20.61
C PRO A 417 14.88 41.57 -19.37
N HIS A 418 16.18 41.78 -19.56
CA HIS A 418 17.18 41.78 -18.48
C HIS A 418 17.30 40.47 -17.66
N THR A 419 16.68 39.37 -18.12
CA THR A 419 16.81 38.03 -17.53
C THR A 419 17.54 37.12 -18.51
N GLU A 420 18.74 36.66 -18.15
CA GLU A 420 19.44 35.62 -18.88
C GLU A 420 18.86 34.25 -18.52
N VAL A 421 18.67 33.39 -19.53
CA VAL A 421 18.24 31.99 -19.36
C VAL A 421 19.22 31.09 -20.09
N ARG A 422 19.62 29.98 -19.46
CA ARG A 422 20.50 28.95 -20.05
C ARG A 422 19.93 27.57 -19.80
N ILE A 423 20.26 26.66 -20.71
CA ILE A 423 20.01 25.21 -20.54
C ILE A 423 21.37 24.57 -20.25
N ILE A 424 21.47 23.87 -19.11
CA ILE A 424 22.68 23.17 -18.69
C ILE A 424 22.43 21.67 -18.59
N ASN A 425 23.49 20.86 -18.69
CA ASN A 425 23.41 19.40 -18.57
C ASN A 425 22.40 18.77 -19.55
N SER A 426 22.36 19.25 -20.79
CA SER A 426 21.46 18.73 -21.83
C SER A 426 21.76 17.28 -22.18
N ASP A 427 20.70 16.51 -22.41
CA ASP A 427 20.77 15.18 -23.03
C ASP A 427 20.95 15.26 -24.56
N GLU A 428 20.94 14.11 -25.23
CA GLU A 428 21.12 13.99 -26.68
C GLU A 428 20.05 14.75 -27.49
N ASP A 429 18.87 14.97 -26.91
CA ASP A 429 17.75 15.70 -27.52
C ASP A 429 17.81 17.21 -27.20
N GLY A 430 18.85 17.66 -26.48
CA GLY A 430 19.06 19.06 -26.10
C GLY A 430 18.30 19.48 -24.83
N VAL A 431 17.59 18.55 -24.18
CA VAL A 431 16.79 18.84 -22.98
C VAL A 431 17.69 18.83 -21.76
N GLY A 432 17.75 19.95 -21.05
CA GLY A 432 18.58 20.13 -19.86
C GLY A 432 17.90 21.00 -18.80
N GLU A 433 18.59 21.28 -17.71
CA GLU A 433 18.08 22.12 -16.63
C GLU A 433 18.05 23.59 -17.03
N ILE A 434 16.89 24.22 -16.84
CA ILE A 434 16.68 25.65 -17.05
C ILE A 434 17.28 26.39 -15.85
N ILE A 435 18.22 27.28 -16.10
CA ILE A 435 18.76 28.20 -15.08
C ILE A 435 18.55 29.64 -15.54
N CYS A 436 18.32 30.55 -14.59
CA CYS A 436 18.16 31.97 -14.91
C CYS A 436 18.99 32.88 -14.03
N LYS A 437 19.32 34.07 -14.54
CA LYS A 437 20.03 35.12 -13.82
C LYS A 437 19.48 36.48 -14.22
N GLY A 438 19.19 37.33 -13.26
CA GLY A 438 18.63 38.65 -13.53
C GLY A 438 18.22 39.38 -12.25
N PRO A 439 17.74 40.63 -12.37
CA PRO A 439 17.35 41.45 -11.23
C PRO A 439 16.14 40.90 -10.46
N SER A 440 15.37 39.99 -11.06
CA SER A 440 14.18 39.36 -10.46
C SER A 440 14.50 38.16 -9.56
N VAL A 441 15.75 37.66 -9.55
CA VAL A 441 16.16 36.50 -8.74
C VAL A 441 16.14 36.85 -7.26
N MET A 442 15.53 35.99 -6.45
CA MET A 442 15.38 36.15 -4.99
C MET A 442 16.70 36.42 -4.26
N LEU A 443 16.60 36.96 -3.04
CA LEU A 443 17.74 37.09 -2.13
C LEU A 443 18.21 35.73 -1.59
N GLY A 444 17.29 34.79 -1.42
CA GLY A 444 17.54 33.46 -0.86
C GLY A 444 16.33 32.93 -0.10
N TYR A 445 16.50 31.78 0.56
CA TYR A 445 15.52 31.23 1.48
C TYR A 445 15.76 31.74 2.91
N TYR A 446 14.69 32.20 3.56
CA TYR A 446 14.70 32.76 4.91
C TYR A 446 15.17 31.72 5.93
N GLU A 447 16.20 32.09 6.70
CA GLU A 447 16.86 31.25 7.71
C GLU A 447 17.26 29.85 7.21
N ASN A 448 17.55 29.73 5.90
CA ASN A 448 17.94 28.46 5.29
C ASN A 448 19.08 28.66 4.28
N PRO A 449 20.32 28.89 4.76
CA PRO A 449 21.48 29.09 3.90
C PRO A 449 21.79 27.85 3.04
N GLU A 450 21.63 26.64 3.59
CA GLU A 450 21.89 25.39 2.87
C GLU A 450 21.00 25.27 1.62
N ALA A 451 19.68 25.42 1.78
CA ALA A 451 18.76 25.38 0.64
C ALA A 451 19.00 26.54 -0.35
N THR A 452 19.55 27.65 0.12
CA THR A 452 19.88 28.81 -0.73
C THR A 452 21.09 28.49 -1.59
N GLU A 453 22.17 27.97 -1.00
CA GLU A 453 23.39 27.55 -1.72
C GLU A 453 23.13 26.40 -2.69
N GLU A 454 22.14 25.53 -2.41
CA GLU A 454 21.73 24.48 -3.35
C GLU A 454 21.21 25.03 -4.68
N VAL A 455 20.52 26.18 -4.67
CA VAL A 455 19.81 26.70 -5.86
C VAL A 455 20.41 27.99 -6.41
N LEU A 456 21.16 28.78 -5.64
CA LEU A 456 21.79 30.02 -6.08
C LEU A 456 23.31 29.85 -6.23
N HIS A 457 23.78 29.81 -7.48
CA HIS A 457 25.19 29.62 -7.82
C HIS A 457 25.73 30.83 -8.58
N ASN A 458 26.57 31.66 -7.96
CA ASN A 458 27.15 32.86 -8.60
C ASN A 458 26.08 33.79 -9.25
N GLY A 459 24.93 33.92 -8.59
CA GLY A 459 23.76 34.67 -9.06
C GLY A 459 22.89 33.97 -10.11
N TRP A 460 23.17 32.71 -10.45
CA TRP A 460 22.28 31.87 -11.25
C TRP A 460 21.34 31.09 -10.34
N LEU A 461 20.04 31.20 -10.59
CA LEU A 461 19.01 30.38 -9.99
C LEU A 461 18.84 29.09 -10.80
N HIS A 462 19.09 27.97 -10.13
CA HIS A 462 18.83 26.63 -10.61
C HIS A 462 17.38 26.25 -10.31
N THR A 463 16.55 26.20 -11.35
CA THR A 463 15.09 26.07 -11.19
C THR A 463 14.65 24.64 -10.83
N GLY A 464 15.50 23.64 -11.15
CA GLY A 464 15.14 22.23 -11.11
C GLY A 464 14.11 21.81 -12.17
N ASP A 465 13.73 22.71 -13.08
CA ASP A 465 12.87 22.45 -14.23
C ASP A 465 13.73 22.13 -15.46
N LEU A 466 13.26 21.20 -16.28
CA LEU A 466 13.91 20.74 -17.49
C LEU A 466 13.23 21.34 -18.72
N GLY A 467 14.02 21.59 -19.75
CA GLY A 467 13.55 22.20 -20.97
C GLY A 467 14.63 22.42 -22.01
N TYR A 468 14.24 23.09 -23.09
CA TYR A 468 15.15 23.47 -24.18
C TYR A 468 14.79 24.87 -24.72
N ILE A 469 15.70 25.47 -25.48
CA ILE A 469 15.49 26.74 -26.18
C ILE A 469 15.54 26.46 -27.68
N ASP A 470 14.51 26.89 -28.41
CA ASP A 470 14.48 26.73 -29.85
C ASP A 470 15.33 27.76 -30.60
N LYS A 471 15.46 27.60 -31.92
CA LYS A 471 16.23 28.51 -32.79
C LYS A 471 15.73 29.96 -32.82
N ASP A 472 14.47 30.20 -32.42
CA ASP A 472 13.90 31.55 -32.37
C ASP A 472 14.08 32.21 -30.99
N GLY A 473 14.56 31.46 -29.99
CA GLY A 473 14.81 31.90 -28.61
C GLY A 473 13.68 31.54 -27.63
N PHE A 474 12.68 30.78 -28.06
CA PHE A 474 11.54 30.38 -27.24
C PHE A 474 11.92 29.24 -26.30
N VAL A 475 11.54 29.37 -25.04
CA VAL A 475 11.79 28.39 -23.98
C VAL A 475 10.65 27.37 -23.98
N TYR A 476 10.99 26.10 -23.88
CA TYR A 476 10.04 24.99 -23.74
C TYR A 476 10.34 24.25 -22.45
N VAL A 477 9.31 24.05 -21.61
CA VAL A 477 9.44 23.32 -20.34
C VAL A 477 8.90 21.91 -20.55
N THR A 478 9.73 20.90 -20.30
CA THR A 478 9.38 19.48 -20.52
C THR A 478 8.98 18.77 -19.23
N GLY A 479 9.48 19.20 -18.07
CA GLY A 479 9.09 18.61 -16.78
C GLY A 479 10.02 19.02 -15.64
N ARG A 480 9.93 18.30 -14.52
CA ARG A 480 10.77 18.53 -13.33
C ARG A 480 11.89 17.49 -13.25
N LYS A 481 13.12 17.93 -12.98
CA LYS A 481 14.30 17.04 -12.83
C LYS A 481 14.09 15.90 -11.84
N LYS A 482 13.30 16.13 -10.77
CA LYS A 482 12.99 15.14 -9.73
C LYS A 482 11.88 14.14 -10.09
N THR A 483 11.14 14.34 -11.18
CA THR A 483 10.00 13.49 -11.58
C THR A 483 10.21 12.72 -12.88
N VAL A 484 11.30 13.00 -13.60
CA VAL A 484 11.64 12.28 -14.83
C VAL A 484 11.75 10.79 -14.56
N ILE A 485 11.06 10.01 -15.39
CA ILE A 485 11.17 8.56 -15.42
C ILE A 485 12.34 8.24 -16.35
N VAL A 486 13.45 7.75 -15.79
CA VAL A 486 14.62 7.35 -16.58
C VAL A 486 14.52 5.86 -16.89
N THR A 487 14.46 5.51 -18.17
CA THR A 487 14.48 4.10 -18.61
C THR A 487 15.86 3.49 -18.45
N LYS A 488 15.94 2.15 -18.40
CA LYS A 488 17.23 1.43 -18.41
C LYS A 488 18.10 1.75 -19.63
N GLY A 489 17.49 2.16 -20.75
CA GLY A 489 18.19 2.60 -21.96
C GLY A 489 18.68 4.05 -21.93
N GLY A 490 18.59 4.74 -20.79
CA GLY A 490 19.05 6.13 -20.62
C GLY A 490 18.09 7.18 -21.17
N LYS A 491 16.94 6.78 -21.74
CA LYS A 491 15.93 7.74 -22.22
C LYS A 491 15.12 8.32 -21.07
N ASN A 492 14.95 9.64 -21.11
CA ASN A 492 14.09 10.40 -20.22
C ASN A 492 12.64 10.36 -20.72
N ILE A 493 11.71 10.01 -19.83
CA ILE A 493 10.27 10.13 -20.06
C ILE A 493 9.77 11.18 -19.07
N PHE A 494 9.10 12.18 -19.61
CA PHE A 494 8.46 13.23 -18.84
C PHE A 494 7.00 12.84 -18.59
N PRO A 495 6.60 12.53 -17.35
CA PRO A 495 5.25 12.09 -17.05
C PRO A 495 4.16 13.05 -17.53
N GLU A 496 4.41 14.35 -17.40
CA GLU A 496 3.51 15.43 -17.85
C GLU A 496 3.13 15.31 -19.33
N GLU A 497 4.06 14.91 -20.19
CA GLU A 497 3.79 14.71 -21.62
C GLU A 497 2.84 13.53 -21.87
N VAL A 498 3.02 12.45 -21.11
CA VAL A 498 2.17 11.26 -21.23
C VAL A 498 0.76 11.54 -20.68
N GLU A 499 0.68 12.27 -19.56
CA GLU A 499 -0.59 12.72 -18.97
C GLU A 499 -1.39 13.60 -19.93
N ALA A 500 -0.74 14.55 -20.61
CA ALA A 500 -1.38 15.41 -21.59
C ALA A 500 -2.03 14.60 -22.72
N VAL A 501 -1.35 13.56 -23.22
CA VAL A 501 -1.88 12.66 -24.25
C VAL A 501 -3.06 11.82 -23.74
N LEU A 502 -2.99 11.33 -22.49
CA LEU A 502 -4.09 10.56 -21.89
C LEU A 502 -5.34 11.43 -21.64
N LEU A 503 -5.15 12.69 -21.24
CA LEU A 503 -6.23 13.66 -20.97
C LEU A 503 -6.95 14.16 -22.24
N GLU A 504 -6.48 13.80 -23.44
CA GLU A 504 -7.22 14.05 -24.68
C GLU A 504 -8.57 13.32 -24.71
N ASP A 505 -8.69 12.19 -24.00
CA ASP A 505 -9.93 11.41 -23.94
C ASP A 505 -10.83 11.88 -22.78
N GLU A 506 -12.08 12.24 -23.10
CA GLU A 506 -13.03 12.81 -22.14
C GLU A 506 -13.51 11.82 -21.05
N LEU A 507 -13.27 10.51 -21.23
CA LEU A 507 -13.54 9.50 -20.22
C LEU A 507 -12.48 9.51 -19.11
N ILE A 508 -11.28 10.04 -19.36
CA ILE A 508 -10.25 10.24 -18.34
C ILE A 508 -10.44 11.64 -17.73
N GLN A 509 -10.94 11.70 -16.49
CA GLN A 509 -11.15 12.98 -15.81
C GLN A 509 -9.84 13.56 -15.28
N GLU A 510 -9.02 12.70 -14.67
CA GLU A 510 -7.70 13.04 -14.11
C GLU A 510 -6.75 11.86 -14.28
N VAL A 511 -5.46 12.15 -14.44
CA VAL A 511 -4.44 11.11 -14.57
C VAL A 511 -3.13 11.58 -13.94
N LEU A 512 -2.41 10.63 -13.34
CA LEU A 512 -1.06 10.82 -12.82
C LEU A 512 -0.17 9.71 -13.37
N VAL A 513 0.87 10.08 -14.11
CA VAL A 513 1.86 9.14 -14.65
C VAL A 513 3.09 9.12 -13.74
N HIS A 514 3.59 7.92 -13.47
CA HIS A 514 4.81 7.72 -12.69
C HIS A 514 5.54 6.43 -13.10
N GLY A 515 6.82 6.34 -12.72
CA GLY A 515 7.62 5.15 -12.94
C GLY A 515 7.46 4.17 -11.79
N VAL A 516 7.24 2.89 -12.10
CA VAL A 516 7.30 1.78 -11.13
C VAL A 516 8.44 0.87 -11.53
N THR A 517 9.40 0.66 -10.62
CA THR A 517 10.49 -0.30 -10.89
C THR A 517 9.92 -1.71 -10.84
N ASP A 518 9.97 -2.43 -11.97
CA ASP A 518 9.71 -3.86 -11.97
C ASP A 518 11.03 -4.58 -11.66
N GLU A 519 11.16 -5.04 -10.41
CA GLU A 519 12.37 -5.71 -9.90
C GLU A 519 12.70 -7.00 -10.67
N ARG A 520 11.74 -7.61 -11.39
CA ARG A 520 11.94 -8.86 -12.14
C ARG A 520 12.65 -8.62 -13.48
N VAL A 521 12.37 -7.48 -14.13
CA VAL A 521 12.92 -7.13 -15.45
C VAL A 521 14.07 -6.10 -15.32
N GLY A 522 14.21 -5.49 -14.14
CA GLY A 522 15.17 -4.44 -13.87
C GLY A 522 14.96 -3.21 -14.75
N ASN A 523 13.70 -2.88 -15.05
CA ASN A 523 13.31 -1.73 -15.86
C ASN A 523 12.19 -0.94 -15.17
N VAL A 524 12.11 0.35 -15.46
CA VAL A 524 11.04 1.21 -14.94
C VAL A 524 9.85 1.14 -15.90
N MET A 525 8.74 0.62 -15.40
CA MET A 525 7.45 0.54 -16.09
C MET A 525 6.73 1.88 -15.93
N ILE A 526 6.19 2.40 -17.03
CA ILE A 526 5.34 3.60 -16.99
C ILE A 526 3.96 3.17 -16.52
N THR A 527 3.51 3.77 -15.43
CA THR A 527 2.23 3.49 -14.79
C THR A 527 1.35 4.74 -14.85
N ALA A 528 0.08 4.59 -15.19
CA ALA A 528 -0.92 5.66 -15.14
C ALA A 528 -1.98 5.35 -14.08
N ASP A 529 -2.07 6.20 -13.07
CA ASP A 529 -3.21 6.22 -12.16
C ASP A 529 -4.31 7.07 -12.80
N ILE A 530 -5.46 6.47 -13.07
CA ILE A 530 -6.56 7.09 -13.80
C ILE A 530 -7.72 7.27 -12.84
N TYR A 531 -8.24 8.49 -12.72
CA TYR A 531 -9.55 8.74 -12.14
C TYR A 531 -10.57 8.87 -13.29
N PRO A 532 -11.45 7.87 -13.49
CA PRO A 532 -12.49 7.90 -14.49
C PRO A 532 -13.44 9.09 -14.34
N ASN A 533 -13.93 9.59 -15.45
CA ASN A 533 -15.16 10.37 -15.49
C ASN A 533 -16.35 9.42 -15.29
N TYR A 534 -16.58 8.98 -14.05
CA TYR A 534 -17.61 8.00 -13.72
C TYR A 534 -19.01 8.38 -14.22
N LYS A 535 -19.31 9.68 -14.25
CA LYS A 535 -20.57 10.18 -14.77
C LYS A 535 -20.71 9.92 -16.27
N LEU A 536 -19.73 10.34 -17.07
CA LEU A 536 -19.74 10.15 -18.51
C LEU A 536 -19.65 8.66 -18.89
N LEU A 537 -18.86 7.88 -18.14
CA LEU A 537 -18.74 6.44 -18.31
C LEU A 537 -20.10 5.76 -18.12
N LYS A 538 -20.83 6.10 -17.04
CA LYS A 538 -22.18 5.56 -16.79
C LYS A 538 -23.19 5.97 -17.88
N GLU A 539 -23.12 7.22 -18.33
CA GLU A 539 -23.99 7.72 -19.41
C GLU A 539 -23.74 7.00 -20.75
N GLN A 540 -22.49 6.67 -21.08
CA GLN A 540 -22.14 6.04 -22.37
C GLN A 540 -22.15 4.51 -22.36
N LYS A 541 -21.87 3.89 -21.21
CA LYS A 541 -21.62 2.43 -21.10
C LYS A 541 -22.50 1.70 -20.11
N GLY A 542 -23.29 2.41 -19.29
CA GLY A 542 -24.11 1.81 -18.23
C GLY A 542 -23.35 1.56 -16.93
N GLU A 543 -23.93 0.79 -16.01
CA GLU A 543 -23.25 0.38 -14.78
C GLU A 543 -22.28 -0.76 -15.07
N MET A 544 -21.04 -0.61 -14.60
CA MET A 544 -19.97 -1.59 -14.74
C MET A 544 -19.37 -1.85 -13.36
N ASN A 545 -18.99 -3.10 -13.09
CA ASN A 545 -18.24 -3.45 -11.89
C ASN A 545 -16.75 -3.08 -12.03
N SER A 546 -15.99 -3.16 -10.94
CA SER A 546 -14.58 -2.73 -10.92
C SER A 546 -13.67 -3.44 -11.93
N SER A 547 -13.94 -4.71 -12.22
CA SER A 547 -13.18 -5.50 -13.20
C SER A 547 -13.47 -5.02 -14.63
N GLU A 548 -14.75 -4.86 -14.97
CA GLU A 548 -15.19 -4.34 -16.27
C GLU A 548 -14.63 -2.94 -16.55
N ILE A 549 -14.59 -2.07 -15.52
CA ILE A 549 -13.99 -0.74 -15.63
C ILE A 549 -12.49 -0.85 -15.89
N TYR A 550 -11.76 -1.72 -15.17
CA TYR A 550 -10.33 -1.91 -15.40
C TYR A 550 -10.03 -2.33 -16.84
N HIS A 551 -10.71 -3.36 -17.36
CA HIS A 551 -10.49 -3.83 -18.73
C HIS A 551 -10.84 -2.76 -19.76
N PHE A 552 -11.93 -2.01 -19.56
CA PHE A 552 -12.30 -0.89 -20.43
C PHE A 552 -11.18 0.15 -20.55
N TYR A 553 -10.62 0.60 -19.42
CA TYR A 553 -9.54 1.58 -19.43
C TYR A 553 -8.21 0.99 -19.91
N LYS A 554 -7.98 -0.31 -19.74
CA LYS A 554 -6.82 -1.00 -20.30
C LYS A 554 -6.83 -0.94 -21.82
N ASP A 555 -7.96 -1.27 -22.44
CA ASP A 555 -8.15 -1.19 -23.88
C ASP A 555 -8.01 0.25 -24.37
N LEU A 556 -8.62 1.21 -23.67
CA LEU A 556 -8.51 2.64 -23.99
C LEU A 556 -7.06 3.13 -23.99
N VAL A 557 -6.30 2.79 -22.95
CA VAL A 557 -4.89 3.18 -22.82
C VAL A 557 -4.02 2.49 -23.87
N ASP A 558 -4.32 1.24 -24.24
CA ASP A 558 -3.62 0.54 -25.32
C ASP A 558 -3.85 1.19 -26.69
N GLU A 559 -5.06 1.70 -26.96
CA GLU A 559 -5.32 2.50 -28.16
C GLU A 559 -4.55 3.84 -28.13
N ILE A 560 -4.52 4.53 -26.98
CA ILE A 560 -3.76 5.78 -26.82
C ILE A 560 -2.26 5.53 -26.98
N ASN A 561 -1.74 4.43 -26.45
CA ASN A 561 -0.33 4.02 -26.56
C ASN A 561 0.17 3.91 -28.01
N LYS A 562 -0.71 3.61 -28.98
CA LYS A 562 -0.34 3.56 -30.41
C LYS A 562 0.05 4.93 -30.97
N LYS A 563 -0.37 6.02 -30.31
CA LYS A 563 0.00 7.40 -30.68
C LYS A 563 1.37 7.82 -30.14
N MET A 564 1.97 7.04 -29.24
CA MET A 564 3.21 7.40 -28.54
C MET A 564 4.39 6.50 -28.95
N PRO A 565 5.64 7.00 -28.91
CA PRO A 565 6.82 6.16 -29.06
C PRO A 565 6.84 5.01 -28.04
N ALA A 566 7.35 3.84 -28.44
CA ALA A 566 7.31 2.62 -27.62
C ALA A 566 7.86 2.80 -26.19
N TYR A 567 8.87 3.66 -26.02
CA TYR A 567 9.48 3.93 -24.72
C TYR A 567 8.66 4.87 -23.82
N LYS A 568 7.63 5.55 -24.32
CA LYS A 568 6.69 6.41 -23.54
C LYS A 568 5.37 5.72 -23.23
N GLN A 569 5.15 4.50 -23.75
CA GLN A 569 3.89 3.80 -23.61
C GLN A 569 3.62 3.37 -22.17
N VAL A 570 2.43 3.70 -21.67
CA VAL A 570 1.91 3.25 -20.38
C VAL A 570 1.77 1.73 -20.41
N LYS A 571 2.48 1.04 -19.53
CA LYS A 571 2.45 -0.44 -19.44
C LYS A 571 1.58 -0.96 -18.32
N ARG A 572 1.27 -0.11 -17.34
CA ARG A 572 0.42 -0.44 -16.21
C ARG A 572 -0.58 0.69 -15.98
N ILE A 573 -1.80 0.32 -15.61
CA ILE A 573 -2.82 1.28 -15.20
C ILE A 573 -3.32 0.91 -13.81
N ASN A 574 -3.78 1.91 -13.07
CA ASN A 574 -4.57 1.69 -11.87
C ASN A 574 -5.81 2.59 -11.95
N ILE A 575 -6.97 2.04 -11.60
CA ILE A 575 -8.22 2.78 -11.62
C ILE A 575 -8.55 3.28 -10.21
N ARG A 576 -8.69 4.60 -10.08
CA ARG A 576 -9.05 5.26 -8.84
C ARG A 576 -10.56 5.42 -8.71
N THR A 577 -11.08 5.17 -7.52
CA THR A 577 -12.46 5.50 -7.13
C THR A 577 -12.62 6.93 -6.62
N GLU A 578 -11.51 7.60 -6.28
CA GLU A 578 -11.48 8.96 -5.72
C GLU A 578 -10.59 9.91 -6.53
N GLU A 579 -10.97 11.20 -6.60
CA GLU A 579 -10.19 12.28 -7.22
C GLU A 579 -8.79 12.42 -6.61
N PHE A 580 -7.86 13.03 -7.34
CA PHE A 580 -6.54 13.31 -6.81
C PHE A 580 -6.55 14.48 -5.82
N ALA A 581 -5.75 14.38 -4.76
CA ALA A 581 -5.43 15.50 -3.88
C ALA A 581 -4.72 16.61 -4.65
N LYS A 582 -5.18 17.85 -4.47
CA LYS A 582 -4.70 19.03 -5.20
C LYS A 582 -4.09 20.08 -4.26
N THR A 583 -3.20 20.91 -4.80
CA THR A 583 -2.68 22.12 -4.14
C THR A 583 -3.76 23.20 -4.07
N THR A 584 -3.57 24.25 -3.27
CA THR A 584 -4.47 25.42 -3.21
C THR A 584 -4.61 26.12 -4.58
N THR A 585 -3.59 25.99 -5.43
CA THR A 585 -3.60 26.44 -6.84
C THR A 585 -4.31 25.49 -7.82
N GLY A 586 -4.86 24.35 -7.35
CA GLY A 586 -5.61 23.40 -8.17
C GLY A 586 -4.79 22.33 -8.89
N LYS A 587 -3.47 22.28 -8.70
CA LYS A 587 -2.58 21.27 -9.32
C LYS A 587 -2.63 19.93 -8.58
N ILE A 588 -2.64 18.80 -9.29
CA ILE A 588 -2.47 17.46 -8.71
C ILE A 588 -1.15 17.40 -7.94
N LYS A 589 -1.19 16.99 -6.66
CA LYS A 589 0.02 16.76 -5.86
C LYS A 589 0.70 15.48 -6.34
N ARG A 590 1.81 15.53 -7.07
CA ARG A 590 2.49 14.28 -7.54
C ARG A 590 2.95 13.38 -6.38
N PHE A 591 3.30 13.97 -5.25
CA PHE A 591 3.66 13.25 -4.02
C PHE A 591 2.47 13.24 -3.06
N GLY A 592 2.15 12.07 -2.49
CA GLY A 592 1.01 11.88 -1.59
C GLY A 592 -0.31 11.53 -2.28
N ASN A 593 -0.31 11.31 -3.60
CA ASN A 593 -1.48 10.90 -4.38
C ASN A 593 -1.54 9.41 -4.72
N THR A 594 -0.72 8.58 -4.08
CA THR A 594 -0.75 7.13 -4.22
C THR A 594 -2.20 6.63 -4.07
N LEU A 595 -2.60 5.67 -4.92
CA LEU A 595 -3.92 5.02 -4.87
C LEU A 595 -4.39 4.87 -3.44
N ILE A 596 -5.54 5.48 -3.18
CA ILE A 596 -6.29 5.30 -1.95
C ILE A 596 -6.85 3.86 -2.01
N THR A 597 -5.98 2.90 -1.76
CA THR A 597 -6.18 1.92 -0.68
C THR A 597 -5.59 2.43 0.64
N ASN A 598 -4.95 3.61 0.63
CA ASN A 598 -4.32 4.24 1.79
C ASN A 598 -4.83 5.66 2.04
N ALA A 599 -6.15 5.83 2.23
CA ALA A 599 -6.60 6.90 3.12
C ALA A 599 -6.18 6.44 4.50
N ALA A 600 -5.32 7.23 5.15
CA ALA A 600 -5.26 7.25 6.59
C ALA A 600 -6.71 7.32 7.08
N ASP A 601 -7.20 6.19 7.57
CA ASP A 601 -8.14 6.20 8.66
C ASP A 601 -7.58 7.24 9.63
N SER A 602 -8.42 8.22 9.95
CA SER A 602 -8.22 9.44 10.75
C SER A 602 -7.59 9.24 12.16
N ARG A 603 -6.62 8.33 12.24
CA ARG A 603 -6.09 7.58 13.37
C ARG A 603 -4.59 7.19 13.20
N GLY A 604 -3.89 7.70 12.17
CA GLY A 604 -2.42 7.66 12.10
C GLY A 604 -1.76 6.29 11.84
N ARG A 605 -2.31 5.45 10.96
CA ARG A 605 -1.64 4.19 10.53
C ARG A 605 -0.69 4.40 9.35
N ALA A 606 0.44 3.68 9.37
CA ALA A 606 1.50 3.70 8.35
C ALA A 606 1.01 3.19 6.98
N SER A 607 1.61 3.68 5.89
CA SER A 607 1.34 3.22 4.52
C SER A 607 1.73 1.75 4.30
N PHE A 608 1.09 1.04 3.36
CA PHE A 608 1.44 -0.36 3.04
C PHE A 608 2.94 -0.54 2.71
N SER A 609 3.55 0.43 2.03
CA SER A 609 4.99 0.40 1.74
C SER A 609 5.87 0.41 3.00
N GLU A 610 5.44 1.12 4.04
CA GLU A 610 6.11 1.16 5.35
C GLU A 610 5.87 -0.14 6.13
N ILE A 611 4.64 -0.68 6.10
CA ILE A 611 4.30 -1.98 6.68
C ILE A 611 5.18 -3.08 6.06
N ARG A 612 5.25 -3.15 4.73
CA ARG A 612 6.06 -4.14 4.01
C ARG A 612 7.56 -3.98 4.33
N ARG A 613 8.06 -2.75 4.41
CA ARG A 613 9.46 -2.48 4.80
C ARG A 613 9.74 -2.95 6.24
N ALA A 614 8.81 -2.69 7.16
CA ALA A 614 8.93 -3.13 8.55
C ALA A 614 8.87 -4.66 8.68
N GLN A 615 7.95 -5.32 7.97
CA GLN A 615 7.83 -6.78 7.93
C GLN A 615 9.08 -7.44 7.32
N MET A 616 9.61 -6.90 6.21
CA MET A 616 10.85 -7.39 5.61
C MET A 616 12.05 -7.18 6.55
N LYS A 617 12.11 -6.06 7.28
CA LYS A 617 13.13 -5.83 8.31
C LYS A 617 13.02 -6.87 9.43
N ARG A 618 11.80 -7.22 9.88
CA ARG A 618 11.54 -8.28 10.86
C ARG A 618 12.00 -9.65 10.35
N ALA A 619 11.66 -10.00 9.11
CA ALA A 619 12.07 -11.27 8.49
C ALA A 619 13.60 -11.38 8.35
N LYS A 620 14.27 -10.34 7.85
CA LYS A 620 15.73 -10.27 7.77
C LYS A 620 16.39 -10.37 9.14
N LYS A 621 15.85 -9.68 10.15
CA LYS A 621 16.36 -9.78 11.53
C LYS A 621 16.23 -11.20 12.08
N LYS A 622 15.12 -11.90 11.82
CA LYS A 622 14.95 -13.30 12.22
C LYS A 622 15.95 -14.20 11.49
N ALA A 623 16.07 -14.10 10.16
CA ALA A 623 17.03 -14.86 9.39
C ALA A 623 18.47 -14.67 9.89
N GLN A 624 18.86 -13.44 10.21
CA GLN A 624 20.15 -13.12 10.81
C GLN A 624 20.30 -13.73 12.21
N ALA A 625 19.27 -13.63 13.07
CA ALA A 625 19.30 -14.23 14.41
C ALA A 625 19.40 -15.76 14.37
N LEU A 626 18.80 -16.42 13.36
CA LEU A 626 18.96 -17.86 13.14
C LEU A 626 20.40 -18.19 12.72
N ALA A 627 20.98 -17.40 11.82
CA ALA A 627 22.36 -17.57 11.37
C ALA A 627 23.37 -17.39 12.50
N ASP A 628 23.16 -16.37 13.35
CA ASP A 628 24.02 -16.01 14.49
C ASP A 628 23.72 -16.82 15.76
N SER A 629 22.71 -17.70 15.74
CA SER A 629 22.28 -18.42 16.93
C SER A 629 23.44 -19.25 17.52
N THR A 630 23.70 -19.06 18.80
CA THR A 630 24.68 -19.86 19.56
C THR A 630 24.09 -21.17 20.09
N ASP A 631 22.80 -21.40 19.84
CA ASP A 631 22.12 -22.64 20.20
C ASP A 631 22.74 -23.80 19.41
N PRO A 632 23.31 -24.82 20.08
CA PRO A 632 23.95 -25.94 19.41
C PRO A 632 22.97 -26.78 18.58
N TYR A 633 21.67 -26.73 18.84
CA TYR A 633 20.68 -27.50 18.08
C TYR A 633 20.28 -26.84 16.76
N VAL A 634 20.57 -25.55 16.60
CA VAL A 634 20.41 -24.81 15.33
C VAL A 634 21.60 -25.11 14.43
N VAL A 635 21.55 -26.23 13.72
CA VAL A 635 22.65 -26.75 12.89
C VAL A 635 22.73 -26.04 11.54
N TYR A 636 21.59 -25.82 10.88
CA TYR A 636 21.55 -25.22 9.54
C TYR A 636 21.29 -23.72 9.64
N LYS A 637 22.34 -22.93 9.42
CA LYS A 637 22.34 -21.48 9.62
C LYS A 637 21.74 -20.67 8.46
N THR A 638 21.31 -21.33 7.39
CA THR A 638 20.82 -20.66 6.18
C THR A 638 19.30 -20.67 6.12
N SER A 639 18.68 -19.51 6.32
CA SER A 639 17.24 -19.31 6.12
C SER A 639 16.99 -18.07 5.28
N ARG A 640 16.17 -18.21 4.21
CA ARG A 640 15.79 -17.11 3.32
C ARG A 640 14.69 -16.29 4.00
N PRO A 641 14.87 -14.96 4.17
CA PRO A 641 13.83 -14.13 4.78
C PRO A 641 12.60 -14.08 3.86
N ILE A 642 11.44 -14.42 4.43
CA ILE A 642 10.14 -14.32 3.77
C ILE A 642 9.15 -13.63 4.72
N THR A 643 8.32 -12.74 4.17
CA THR A 643 7.25 -12.05 4.92
C THR A 643 5.91 -12.77 4.80
N ASP A 644 5.63 -13.29 3.61
CA ASP A 644 4.36 -13.87 3.24
C ASP A 644 4.53 -14.99 2.21
N ILE A 645 3.45 -15.74 1.98
CA ILE A 645 3.48 -16.93 1.14
C ILE A 645 3.62 -16.58 -0.35
N LYS A 646 3.09 -15.42 -0.78
CA LYS A 646 3.26 -14.93 -2.17
C LYS A 646 4.72 -14.63 -2.46
N GLN A 647 5.37 -13.85 -1.60
CA GLN A 647 6.81 -13.59 -1.70
C GLN A 647 7.61 -14.90 -1.67
N MET A 648 7.23 -15.85 -0.82
CA MET A 648 7.89 -17.15 -0.74
C MET A 648 7.82 -17.92 -2.06
N ILE A 649 6.64 -18.03 -2.71
CA ILE A 649 6.53 -18.74 -3.99
C ILE A 649 7.21 -18.01 -5.15
N GLU A 650 7.16 -16.67 -5.16
CA GLU A 650 7.82 -15.85 -6.19
C GLU A 650 9.33 -16.04 -6.11
N THR A 651 9.90 -15.84 -4.92
CA THR A 651 11.35 -16.02 -4.71
C THR A 651 11.78 -17.48 -4.86
N SER A 652 10.93 -18.47 -4.53
CA SER A 652 11.22 -19.88 -4.83
C SER A 652 11.25 -20.15 -6.32
N THR A 653 10.37 -19.52 -7.09
CA THR A 653 10.35 -19.67 -8.55
C THR A 653 11.56 -18.98 -9.18
N ASP A 654 12.01 -17.84 -8.64
CA ASP A 654 13.22 -17.17 -9.12
C ASP A 654 14.48 -18.05 -8.94
N ILE A 655 14.56 -18.79 -7.82
CA ILE A 655 15.72 -19.64 -7.51
C ILE A 655 15.62 -21.03 -8.16
N TYR A 656 14.41 -21.60 -8.22
CA TYR A 656 14.17 -23.02 -8.54
C TYR A 656 13.23 -23.24 -9.73
N GLY A 657 12.98 -22.22 -10.56
CA GLY A 657 11.90 -22.20 -11.56
C GLY A 657 11.79 -23.43 -12.47
N ASP A 658 12.93 -24.01 -12.87
CA ASP A 658 12.97 -25.16 -13.78
C ASP A 658 12.98 -26.53 -13.05
N ARG A 659 13.01 -26.53 -11.71
CA ARG A 659 12.86 -27.75 -10.90
C ARG A 659 11.40 -28.18 -10.83
N VAL A 660 11.19 -29.45 -10.55
CA VAL A 660 9.85 -30.01 -10.30
C VAL A 660 9.37 -29.58 -8.91
N ALA A 661 8.19 -28.96 -8.86
CA ALA A 661 7.49 -28.64 -7.62
C ALA A 661 6.53 -29.76 -7.22
N PHE A 662 5.81 -30.36 -8.17
CA PHE A 662 4.82 -31.41 -7.90
C PHE A 662 4.93 -32.61 -8.83
N TYR A 663 4.64 -33.78 -8.25
CA TYR A 663 4.32 -35.02 -8.95
C TYR A 663 2.84 -35.35 -8.68
N GLN A 664 2.00 -35.30 -9.72
CA GLN A 664 0.57 -35.61 -9.65
C GLN A 664 0.20 -36.76 -10.58
N LYS A 665 -0.63 -37.68 -10.09
CA LYS A 665 -1.24 -38.74 -10.91
C LYS A 665 -2.73 -38.49 -11.07
N TYR A 666 -3.18 -38.17 -12.29
CA TYR A 666 -4.58 -37.81 -12.56
C TYR A 666 -5.49 -39.03 -12.79
N GLN A 667 -4.93 -40.15 -13.26
CA GLN A 667 -5.65 -41.39 -13.52
C GLN A 667 -4.95 -42.58 -12.87
N LYS A 668 -5.73 -43.60 -12.50
CA LYS A 668 -5.20 -44.86 -11.97
C LYS A 668 -4.28 -45.49 -13.01
N ASP A 669 -3.09 -45.91 -12.59
CA ASP A 669 -2.07 -46.59 -13.40
C ASP A 669 -1.28 -45.77 -14.44
N MET A 670 -1.55 -44.48 -14.63
CA MET A 670 -0.74 -43.59 -15.48
C MET A 670 0.53 -43.08 -14.77
N PRO A 671 1.65 -42.76 -15.46
CA PRO A 671 2.82 -42.20 -14.79
C PRO A 671 2.52 -40.85 -14.11
N TYR A 672 3.33 -40.47 -13.13
CA TYR A 672 3.24 -39.15 -12.52
C TYR A 672 3.51 -38.03 -13.53
N THR A 673 2.60 -37.06 -13.59
CA THR A 673 2.79 -35.79 -14.29
C THR A 673 3.63 -34.86 -13.41
N VAL A 674 4.67 -34.28 -14.01
CA VAL A 674 5.54 -33.30 -13.35
C VAL A 674 5.05 -31.89 -13.60
N ILE A 675 5.10 -31.06 -12.56
CA ILE A 675 4.75 -29.64 -12.63
C ILE A 675 5.93 -28.87 -12.04
N THR A 676 6.49 -27.93 -12.80
CA THR A 676 7.64 -27.12 -12.35
C THR A 676 7.20 -25.95 -11.49
N TYR A 677 8.14 -25.35 -10.76
CA TYR A 677 7.88 -24.11 -10.01
C TYR A 677 7.35 -22.99 -10.92
N ARG A 678 7.92 -22.86 -12.13
CA ARG A 678 7.47 -21.88 -13.12
C ARG A 678 6.03 -22.12 -13.56
N GLN A 679 5.66 -23.39 -13.82
CA GLN A 679 4.28 -23.72 -14.17
C GLN A 679 3.33 -23.48 -12.99
N MET A 680 3.73 -23.85 -11.77
CA MET A 680 2.96 -23.59 -10.55
C MET A 680 2.67 -22.10 -10.38
N LEU A 681 3.68 -21.24 -10.48
CA LEU A 681 3.49 -19.80 -10.33
C LEU A 681 2.55 -19.25 -11.42
N ALA A 682 2.67 -19.72 -12.65
CA ALA A 682 1.78 -19.32 -13.74
C ALA A 682 0.33 -19.78 -13.51
N ASP A 683 0.11 -20.98 -12.96
CA ASP A 683 -1.22 -21.49 -12.65
C ASP A 683 -1.84 -20.74 -11.47
N VAL A 684 -1.06 -20.45 -10.42
CA VAL A 684 -1.48 -19.67 -9.25
C VAL A 684 -1.84 -18.24 -9.66
N ASN A 685 -1.01 -17.59 -10.48
CA ASN A 685 -1.29 -16.25 -11.01
C ASN A 685 -2.55 -16.26 -11.88
N GLY A 686 -2.71 -17.26 -12.75
CA GLY A 686 -3.90 -17.38 -13.58
C GLY A 686 -5.17 -17.56 -12.76
N LEU A 687 -5.19 -18.54 -11.84
CA LEU A 687 -6.35 -18.78 -11.00
C LEU A 687 -6.69 -17.57 -10.14
N GLY A 688 -5.69 -16.95 -9.50
CA GLY A 688 -5.87 -15.77 -8.67
C GLY A 688 -6.47 -14.58 -9.43
N THR A 689 -5.95 -14.27 -10.62
CA THR A 689 -6.52 -13.24 -11.50
C THR A 689 -7.96 -13.55 -11.87
N ALA A 690 -8.26 -14.78 -12.27
CA ALA A 690 -9.62 -15.16 -12.65
C ALA A 690 -10.63 -15.07 -11.49
N LEU A 691 -10.18 -15.35 -10.25
CA LEU A 691 -11.01 -15.18 -9.04
C LEU A 691 -11.24 -13.69 -8.73
N MET A 692 -10.20 -12.86 -8.78
CA MET A 692 -10.32 -11.41 -8.58
C MET A 692 -11.25 -10.75 -9.58
N ASN A 693 -11.13 -11.12 -10.86
CA ASN A 693 -11.96 -10.57 -11.95
C ASN A 693 -13.44 -10.93 -11.81
N ARG A 694 -13.78 -11.88 -10.93
CA ARG A 694 -15.14 -12.27 -10.54
C ARG A 694 -15.62 -11.64 -9.24
N GLY A 695 -14.89 -10.66 -8.71
CA GLY A 695 -15.26 -9.95 -7.48
C GLY A 695 -15.00 -10.74 -6.20
N LEU A 696 -14.11 -11.75 -6.23
CA LEU A 696 -13.75 -12.53 -5.05
C LEU A 696 -12.56 -11.95 -4.26
N SER A 697 -12.12 -10.73 -4.57
CA SER A 697 -11.08 -10.04 -3.80
C SER A 697 -11.54 -9.77 -2.35
N GLY A 698 -10.76 -10.23 -1.37
CA GLY A 698 -11.10 -10.19 0.05
C GLY A 698 -12.08 -11.27 0.50
N ALA A 699 -12.49 -12.19 -0.38
CA ALA A 699 -13.45 -13.25 -0.05
C ALA A 699 -12.87 -14.34 0.86
N ARG A 700 -13.76 -15.08 1.53
CA ARG A 700 -13.42 -16.33 2.20
C ARG A 700 -13.75 -17.50 1.28
N ILE A 701 -12.73 -18.23 0.87
CA ILE A 701 -12.82 -19.26 -0.17
C ILE A 701 -12.48 -20.61 0.44
N ALA A 702 -13.44 -21.52 0.42
CA ALA A 702 -13.25 -22.88 0.90
C ALA A 702 -12.58 -23.76 -0.16
N VAL A 703 -11.69 -24.67 0.27
CA VAL A 703 -11.05 -25.66 -0.61
C VAL A 703 -11.24 -27.06 -0.03
N MET A 704 -11.85 -27.97 -0.79
CA MET A 704 -12.23 -29.31 -0.30
C MET A 704 -11.96 -30.41 -1.33
N GLY A 705 -11.29 -31.48 -0.92
CA GLY A 705 -11.09 -32.66 -1.77
C GLY A 705 -9.89 -33.49 -1.33
N LYS A 706 -9.57 -34.52 -2.11
CA LYS A 706 -8.36 -35.32 -1.88
C LYS A 706 -7.07 -34.52 -2.10
N ASN A 707 -5.96 -35.02 -1.58
CA ASN A 707 -4.63 -34.49 -1.86
C ASN A 707 -4.36 -34.48 -3.37
N CYS A 708 -4.23 -33.30 -3.95
CA CYS A 708 -3.90 -33.14 -5.35
C CYS A 708 -3.34 -31.75 -5.66
N TYR A 709 -2.77 -31.60 -6.85
CA TYR A 709 -2.28 -30.33 -7.34
C TYR A 709 -3.38 -29.24 -7.43
N GLN A 710 -4.60 -29.61 -7.82
CA GLN A 710 -5.71 -28.66 -7.87
C GLN A 710 -6.00 -28.08 -6.48
N TRP A 711 -5.99 -28.91 -5.44
CA TRP A 711 -6.16 -28.45 -4.06
C TRP A 711 -5.04 -27.49 -3.67
N GLY A 712 -3.77 -27.86 -3.90
CA GLY A 712 -2.61 -27.04 -3.52
C GLY A 712 -2.53 -25.70 -4.25
N SER A 713 -2.75 -25.70 -5.57
CA SER A 713 -2.76 -24.47 -6.38
C SER A 713 -3.95 -23.56 -6.04
N SER A 714 -5.13 -24.12 -5.74
CA SER A 714 -6.27 -23.35 -5.23
C SER A 714 -5.98 -22.71 -3.89
N TYR A 715 -5.41 -23.47 -2.94
CA TYR A 715 -4.96 -22.90 -1.67
C TYR A 715 -4.00 -21.72 -1.88
N LEU A 716 -2.98 -21.89 -2.73
CA LEU A 716 -2.00 -20.84 -3.03
C LEU A 716 -2.64 -19.62 -3.72
N ALA A 717 -3.52 -19.82 -4.70
CA ALA A 717 -4.20 -18.73 -5.40
C ALA A 717 -5.08 -17.89 -4.46
N VAL A 718 -5.71 -18.52 -3.46
CA VAL A 718 -6.49 -17.79 -2.47
C VAL A 718 -5.59 -16.92 -1.60
N ILE A 719 -4.60 -17.53 -0.93
CA ILE A 719 -3.77 -16.82 0.05
C ILE A 719 -2.74 -15.86 -0.56
N CYS A 720 -2.39 -16.02 -1.84
CA CYS A 720 -1.40 -15.16 -2.49
C CYS A 720 -2.00 -13.88 -3.09
N GLY A 721 -3.22 -13.51 -2.69
CA GLY A 721 -3.77 -12.19 -3.00
C GLY A 721 -5.29 -12.13 -3.09
N THR A 722 -5.97 -13.26 -3.29
CA THR A 722 -7.43 -13.26 -3.49
C THR A 722 -8.18 -13.03 -2.18
N GLY A 723 -7.80 -13.70 -1.09
CA GLY A 723 -8.52 -13.58 0.18
C GLY A 723 -8.08 -14.61 1.22
N VAL A 724 -9.02 -15.02 2.08
CA VAL A 724 -8.78 -15.96 3.19
C VAL A 724 -9.18 -17.37 2.76
N VAL A 725 -8.29 -18.35 2.94
CA VAL A 725 -8.59 -19.74 2.60
C VAL A 725 -9.20 -20.49 3.78
N VAL A 726 -10.20 -21.33 3.51
CA VAL A 726 -10.87 -22.19 4.49
C VAL A 726 -10.74 -23.66 4.05
N PRO A 727 -9.67 -24.37 4.46
CA PRO A 727 -9.54 -25.80 4.20
C PRO A 727 -10.65 -26.60 4.89
N LEU A 728 -11.38 -27.42 4.12
CA LEU A 728 -12.44 -28.28 4.65
C LEU A 728 -12.07 -29.76 4.50
N ASP A 729 -12.44 -30.55 5.51
CA ASP A 729 -12.31 -32.01 5.48
C ASP A 729 -13.47 -32.62 4.67
N LYS A 730 -13.10 -33.44 3.69
CA LYS A 730 -14.04 -34.11 2.78
C LYS A 730 -14.78 -35.29 3.43
N GLU A 731 -14.32 -35.75 4.59
CA GLU A 731 -14.92 -36.86 5.35
C GLU A 731 -16.03 -36.37 6.31
N LEU A 732 -16.24 -35.06 6.44
CA LEU A 732 -17.34 -34.49 7.21
C LEU A 732 -18.69 -34.72 6.53
N SER A 733 -19.76 -34.76 7.33
CA SER A 733 -21.11 -34.84 6.80
C SER A 733 -21.53 -33.54 6.09
N GLU A 734 -22.49 -33.62 5.15
CA GLU A 734 -23.05 -32.44 4.46
C GLU A 734 -23.56 -31.37 5.45
N LYS A 735 -24.12 -31.80 6.59
CA LYS A 735 -24.59 -30.91 7.66
C LYS A 735 -23.44 -30.15 8.31
N GLU A 736 -22.37 -30.84 8.69
CA GLU A 736 -21.19 -30.21 9.30
C GLU A 736 -20.51 -29.26 8.31
N ILE A 737 -20.38 -29.68 7.04
CA ILE A 737 -19.84 -28.83 5.97
C ILE A 737 -20.67 -27.54 5.81
N GLY A 738 -22.00 -27.65 5.80
CA GLY A 738 -22.90 -26.50 5.76
C GLY A 738 -22.68 -25.54 6.93
N GLN A 739 -22.58 -26.08 8.16
CA GLN A 739 -22.31 -25.29 9.37
C GLN A 739 -20.96 -24.56 9.29
N LEU A 740 -19.90 -25.22 8.78
CA LEU A 740 -18.58 -24.59 8.63
C LEU A 740 -18.57 -23.50 7.57
N ILE A 741 -19.29 -23.67 6.45
CA ILE A 741 -19.46 -22.66 5.40
C ILE A 741 -20.15 -21.42 5.95
N GLU A 742 -21.22 -21.62 6.73
CA GLU A 742 -21.96 -20.53 7.36
C GLU A 742 -21.11 -19.81 8.41
N ALA A 743 -20.52 -20.57 9.36
CA ALA A 743 -19.70 -20.03 10.44
C ALA A 743 -18.47 -19.26 9.92
N SER A 744 -17.91 -19.69 8.79
CA SER A 744 -16.77 -19.05 8.14
C SER A 744 -17.18 -17.99 7.13
N GLU A 745 -18.47 -17.73 6.91
CA GLU A 745 -18.95 -16.78 5.92
C GLU A 745 -18.35 -16.98 4.51
N VAL A 746 -18.25 -18.24 4.07
CA VAL A 746 -17.66 -18.61 2.79
C VAL A 746 -18.56 -18.18 1.64
N SER A 747 -17.99 -17.49 0.64
CA SER A 747 -18.70 -17.04 -0.55
C SER A 747 -18.36 -17.84 -1.82
N CYS A 748 -17.24 -18.57 -1.80
CA CYS A 748 -16.84 -19.45 -2.89
C CYS A 748 -16.27 -20.76 -2.36
N VAL A 749 -16.58 -21.88 -3.03
CA VAL A 749 -15.97 -23.17 -2.75
C VAL A 749 -15.33 -23.77 -4.00
N ILE A 750 -14.09 -24.23 -3.85
CA ILE A 750 -13.33 -24.96 -4.87
C ILE A 750 -13.19 -26.41 -4.43
N PHE A 751 -13.73 -27.35 -5.21
CA PHE A 751 -13.96 -28.71 -4.73
C PHE A 751 -13.76 -29.83 -5.75
N GLU A 752 -13.61 -31.05 -5.26
CA GLU A 752 -13.53 -32.27 -6.09
C GLU A 752 -14.86 -32.63 -6.76
N ASP A 753 -14.80 -33.08 -8.01
CA ASP A 753 -15.95 -33.22 -8.91
C ASP A 753 -17.16 -34.00 -8.34
N GLY A 754 -16.91 -35.00 -7.49
CA GLY A 754 -17.96 -35.80 -6.85
C GLY A 754 -18.89 -35.05 -5.90
N TYR A 755 -18.58 -33.81 -5.52
CA TYR A 755 -19.36 -33.02 -4.55
C TYR A 755 -20.28 -31.96 -5.20
N LYS A 756 -20.41 -31.96 -6.54
CA LYS A 756 -21.23 -31.00 -7.30
C LYS A 756 -22.66 -30.86 -6.77
N ASP A 757 -23.35 -31.99 -6.57
CA ASP A 757 -24.75 -31.99 -6.11
C ASP A 757 -24.89 -31.44 -4.68
N MET A 758 -23.95 -31.78 -3.80
CA MET A 758 -23.94 -31.31 -2.41
C MET A 758 -23.79 -29.79 -2.35
N PHE A 759 -22.78 -29.23 -3.03
CA PHE A 759 -22.58 -27.78 -3.01
C PHE A 759 -23.63 -27.01 -3.79
N ALA A 760 -24.22 -27.58 -4.83
CA ALA A 760 -25.37 -26.99 -5.51
C ALA A 760 -26.60 -26.90 -4.59
N ARG A 761 -26.81 -27.88 -3.69
CA ARG A 761 -27.85 -27.81 -2.65
C ARG A 761 -27.50 -26.77 -1.60
N LEU A 762 -26.30 -26.82 -1.04
CA LEU A 762 -25.85 -25.85 -0.03
C LEU A 762 -26.01 -24.43 -0.56
N ARG A 763 -25.53 -24.10 -1.76
CA ARG A 763 -25.70 -22.77 -2.36
C ARG A 763 -27.14 -22.25 -2.43
N ARG A 764 -28.14 -23.15 -2.53
CA ARG A 764 -29.57 -22.78 -2.58
C ARG A 764 -30.18 -22.54 -1.20
N ASP A 765 -29.50 -22.95 -0.13
CA ASP A 765 -29.95 -22.71 1.23
C ASP A 765 -29.79 -21.23 1.58
N PRO A 766 -30.89 -20.51 1.88
CA PRO A 766 -30.86 -19.07 2.19
C PRO A 766 -30.03 -18.72 3.44
N GLY A 767 -29.67 -19.71 4.27
CA GLY A 767 -28.82 -19.53 5.45
C GLY A 767 -27.34 -19.27 5.15
N ASN A 768 -26.85 -19.52 3.93
CA ASN A 768 -25.44 -19.31 3.60
C ASN A 768 -25.18 -18.20 2.56
N LYS A 769 -23.93 -17.70 2.59
CA LYS A 769 -23.42 -16.66 1.67
C LYS A 769 -22.74 -17.26 0.44
N LEU A 770 -22.86 -18.57 0.21
CA LEU A 770 -22.16 -19.26 -0.87
C LEU A 770 -22.74 -18.82 -2.21
N GLN A 771 -21.90 -18.35 -3.13
CA GLN A 771 -22.31 -17.82 -4.43
C GLN A 771 -21.64 -18.56 -5.58
N THR A 772 -20.34 -18.82 -5.46
CA THR A 772 -19.52 -19.36 -6.55
C THR A 772 -19.08 -20.79 -6.27
N LEU A 773 -19.33 -21.68 -7.22
CA LEU A 773 -18.94 -23.09 -7.18
C LEU A 773 -17.88 -23.36 -8.25
N ILE A 774 -16.75 -23.95 -7.86
CA ILE A 774 -15.65 -24.28 -8.78
C ILE A 774 -15.26 -25.74 -8.60
N SER A 775 -15.42 -26.57 -9.64
CA SER A 775 -14.99 -27.96 -9.64
C SER A 775 -13.53 -28.09 -10.10
N PHE A 776 -12.79 -29.03 -9.50
CA PHE A 776 -11.50 -29.51 -10.03
C PHE A 776 -11.62 -30.18 -11.40
N GLY A 777 -12.82 -30.62 -11.78
CA GLY A 777 -13.16 -31.22 -13.06
C GLY A 777 -13.69 -30.21 -14.09
N ASP A 778 -14.56 -30.71 -14.97
CA ASP A 778 -15.17 -29.91 -16.04
C ASP A 778 -16.34 -29.06 -15.50
N ALA A 779 -16.64 -27.97 -16.21
CA ALA A 779 -17.75 -27.08 -15.89
C ALA A 779 -19.09 -27.81 -15.98
N ASP A 780 -20.06 -27.38 -15.18
CA ASP A 780 -21.43 -27.87 -15.20
C ASP A 780 -22.39 -26.68 -15.25
N PRO A 781 -22.82 -26.25 -16.46
CA PRO A 781 -23.71 -25.11 -16.63
C PRO A 781 -25.09 -25.30 -15.97
N GLU A 782 -25.60 -26.53 -15.88
CA GLU A 782 -26.92 -26.80 -15.26
C GLU A 782 -26.90 -26.53 -13.76
N ARG A 783 -25.76 -26.78 -13.12
CA ARG A 783 -25.54 -26.51 -11.70
C ARG A 783 -24.80 -25.20 -11.43
N GLU A 784 -24.51 -24.43 -12.48
CA GLU A 784 -23.71 -23.19 -12.45
C GLU A 784 -22.34 -23.38 -11.76
N VAL A 785 -21.67 -24.49 -12.08
CA VAL A 785 -20.33 -24.82 -11.56
C VAL A 785 -19.28 -24.49 -12.61
N LEU A 786 -18.27 -23.72 -12.22
CA LEU A 786 -17.13 -23.35 -13.05
C LEU A 786 -16.04 -24.42 -13.03
N SER A 787 -15.19 -24.48 -14.05
CA SER A 787 -14.02 -25.36 -14.09
C SER A 787 -12.76 -24.65 -13.60
N TRP A 788 -12.07 -25.25 -12.63
CA TRP A 788 -10.75 -24.81 -12.15
C TRP A 788 -9.73 -24.65 -13.31
N LYS A 789 -9.75 -25.58 -14.28
CA LYS A 789 -8.80 -25.59 -15.39
C LYS A 789 -9.07 -24.46 -16.40
N GLU A 790 -10.33 -24.15 -16.63
CA GLU A 790 -10.72 -23.07 -17.54
C GLU A 790 -10.40 -21.71 -16.94
N LEU A 791 -10.63 -21.53 -15.63
CA LEU A 791 -10.28 -20.31 -14.91
C LEU A 791 -8.78 -20.01 -14.94
N ILE A 792 -7.92 -21.02 -14.79
CA ILE A 792 -6.47 -20.83 -14.94
C ILE A 792 -6.11 -20.29 -16.34
N ARG A 793 -6.68 -20.89 -17.40
CA ARG A 793 -6.40 -20.46 -18.77
C ARG A 793 -6.90 -19.05 -19.04
N GLU A 794 -8.08 -18.73 -18.52
CA GLU A 794 -8.66 -17.39 -18.59
C GLU A 794 -7.75 -16.38 -17.93
N GLY A 795 -7.40 -16.56 -16.65
CA GLY A 795 -6.55 -15.60 -15.95
C GLY A 795 -5.13 -15.54 -16.49
N GLN A 796 -4.55 -16.64 -16.99
CA GLN A 796 -3.25 -16.59 -17.69
C GLN A 796 -3.31 -15.71 -18.94
N LYS A 797 -4.41 -15.75 -19.68
CA LYS A 797 -4.65 -14.87 -20.82
C LYS A 797 -4.75 -13.41 -20.35
N GLU A 798 -5.51 -13.12 -19.31
CA GLU A 798 -5.63 -11.75 -18.77
C GLU A 798 -4.28 -11.21 -18.28
N VAL A 799 -3.51 -12.02 -17.56
CA VAL A 799 -2.14 -11.67 -17.13
C VAL A 799 -1.25 -11.36 -18.34
N SER A 800 -1.33 -12.17 -19.41
CA SER A 800 -0.57 -11.91 -20.65
C SER A 800 -0.99 -10.63 -21.38
N GLN A 801 -2.21 -10.14 -21.14
CA GLN A 801 -2.75 -8.88 -21.67
C GLN A 801 -2.45 -7.69 -20.76
N GLY A 802 -1.76 -7.91 -19.63
CA GLY A 802 -1.29 -6.89 -18.71
C GLY A 802 -2.19 -6.69 -17.49
N ASP A 803 -3.11 -7.61 -17.19
CA ASP A 803 -3.77 -7.65 -15.89
C ASP A 803 -2.75 -7.98 -14.79
N ARG A 804 -2.67 -7.09 -13.79
CA ARG A 804 -1.76 -7.24 -12.67
C ARG A 804 -2.46 -7.18 -11.31
N GLN A 805 -3.80 -7.21 -11.26
CA GLN A 805 -4.52 -7.09 -9.99
C GLN A 805 -4.05 -8.14 -8.97
N PHE A 806 -3.95 -9.40 -9.39
CA PHE A 806 -3.45 -10.47 -8.54
C PHE A 806 -1.94 -10.35 -8.30
N LEU A 807 -1.15 -10.06 -9.35
CA LEU A 807 0.31 -9.98 -9.27
C LEU A 807 0.78 -8.87 -8.32
N ASP A 808 0.05 -7.77 -8.27
CA ASP A 808 0.38 -6.59 -7.47
C ASP A 808 -0.47 -6.51 -6.19
N ALA A 809 -1.26 -7.56 -5.87
CA ALA A 809 -2.06 -7.64 -4.65
C ALA A 809 -1.20 -7.41 -3.39
N GLU A 810 -1.67 -6.48 -2.55
CA GLU A 810 -1.05 -6.10 -1.29
C GLU A 810 -1.43 -7.10 -0.18
N ILE A 811 -0.43 -7.72 0.44
CA ILE A 811 -0.61 -8.69 1.52
C ILE A 811 0.07 -8.17 2.78
N THR A 812 -0.71 -7.97 3.85
CA THR A 812 -0.18 -7.68 5.18
C THR A 812 0.08 -9.00 5.89
N ALA A 813 1.33 -9.29 6.20
CA ALA A 813 1.72 -10.59 6.76
C ALA A 813 1.04 -10.96 8.10
N ASP A 814 0.63 -9.97 8.89
CA ASP A 814 0.04 -10.17 10.22
C ASP A 814 -1.50 -10.32 10.18
N ASP A 815 -2.13 -10.07 9.03
CA ASP A 815 -3.58 -10.26 8.85
C ASP A 815 -3.92 -11.76 8.73
N MET A 816 -5.16 -12.10 9.06
CA MET A 816 -5.67 -13.46 8.92
C MET A 816 -5.65 -13.89 7.45
N ALA A 817 -5.03 -15.04 7.18
CA ALA A 817 -4.90 -15.64 5.85
C ALA A 817 -5.61 -17.01 5.75
N VAL A 818 -5.75 -17.71 6.87
CA VAL A 818 -6.32 -19.06 6.92
C VAL A 818 -7.27 -19.20 8.11
N ILE A 819 -8.41 -19.85 7.89
CA ILE A 819 -9.29 -20.36 8.97
C ILE A 819 -9.26 -21.89 8.93
N LEU A 820 -8.81 -22.51 10.01
CA LEU A 820 -8.71 -23.97 10.15
C LEU A 820 -9.59 -24.48 11.28
N TYR A 821 -10.51 -25.39 10.99
CA TYR A 821 -11.35 -25.97 12.03
C TYR A 821 -10.65 -27.12 12.77
N THR A 822 -10.68 -27.04 14.10
CA THR A 822 -10.27 -28.13 14.97
C THR A 822 -11.44 -29.09 15.18
N SER A 823 -11.16 -30.39 15.25
CA SER A 823 -12.17 -31.46 15.42
C SER A 823 -12.70 -31.54 16.86
N GLY A 824 -13.07 -30.40 17.47
CA GLY A 824 -13.26 -30.18 18.91
C GLY A 824 -13.76 -31.40 19.71
N THR A 825 -13.03 -31.76 20.77
CA THR A 825 -13.39 -32.88 21.67
C THR A 825 -14.71 -32.65 22.42
N THR A 826 -15.24 -31.42 22.38
CA THR A 826 -16.49 -30.98 23.02
C THR A 826 -17.69 -30.95 22.07
N GLY A 827 -17.52 -31.36 20.80
CA GLY A 827 -18.60 -31.42 19.80
C GLY A 827 -18.82 -30.14 18.99
N VAL A 828 -18.20 -29.02 19.33
CA VAL A 828 -18.25 -27.76 18.55
C VAL A 828 -16.86 -27.45 17.99
N ALA A 829 -16.75 -27.39 16.66
CA ALA A 829 -15.50 -27.10 15.97
C ALA A 829 -15.14 -25.61 16.08
N LYS A 830 -13.90 -25.29 16.51
CA LYS A 830 -13.41 -23.91 16.61
C LYS A 830 -12.53 -23.58 15.41
N GLY A 831 -12.76 -22.43 14.77
CA GLY A 831 -11.97 -21.95 13.63
C GLY A 831 -10.71 -21.22 14.10
N VAL A 832 -9.54 -21.83 13.97
CA VAL A 832 -8.25 -21.23 14.28
C VAL A 832 -7.84 -20.23 13.20
N MET A 833 -7.56 -18.99 13.58
CA MET A 833 -7.12 -17.93 12.68
C MET A 833 -5.59 -17.89 12.59
N LEU A 834 -5.05 -18.17 11.39
CA LEU A 834 -3.61 -18.07 11.12
C LEU A 834 -3.30 -16.93 10.15
N SER A 835 -2.20 -16.22 10.43
CA SER A 835 -1.62 -15.22 9.54
C SER A 835 -0.50 -15.81 8.67
N HIS A 836 -0.10 -15.07 7.63
CA HIS A 836 1.08 -15.42 6.85
C HIS A 836 2.35 -15.44 7.71
N ALA A 837 2.49 -14.49 8.64
CA ALA A 837 3.63 -14.39 9.54
C ALA A 837 3.75 -15.64 10.42
N ASN A 838 2.63 -16.19 10.88
CA ASN A 838 2.64 -17.40 11.70
C ASN A 838 3.25 -18.59 10.94
N ILE A 839 2.80 -18.81 9.70
CA ILE A 839 3.25 -19.92 8.86
C ILE A 839 4.71 -19.70 8.42
N CYS A 840 5.06 -18.48 7.99
CA CYS A 840 6.42 -18.14 7.56
C CYS A 840 7.45 -18.32 8.68
N ASP A 841 7.07 -18.11 9.94
CA ASP A 841 7.93 -18.34 11.09
C ASP A 841 8.36 -19.82 11.19
N ASN A 842 7.41 -20.73 11.05
CA ASN A 842 7.65 -22.18 11.00
C ASN A 842 8.53 -22.57 9.81
N LEU A 843 8.23 -22.02 8.62
CA LEU A 843 9.01 -22.27 7.40
C LEU A 843 10.47 -21.79 7.52
N MET A 844 10.73 -20.67 8.20
CA MET A 844 12.08 -20.18 8.42
C MET A 844 12.83 -20.92 9.53
N SER A 845 12.13 -21.41 10.55
CA SER A 845 12.75 -21.94 11.78
C SER A 845 13.01 -23.45 11.76
N ALA A 846 12.04 -24.26 11.32
CA ALA A 846 12.18 -25.71 11.30
C ALA A 846 13.37 -26.23 10.47
N PRO A 847 13.69 -25.69 9.26
CA PRO A 847 14.81 -26.20 8.48
C PRO A 847 16.18 -25.86 9.09
N THR A 848 16.22 -25.18 10.24
CA THR A 848 17.46 -24.94 11.00
C THR A 848 17.81 -26.07 11.95
N LEU A 849 16.82 -26.88 12.35
CA LEU A 849 17.01 -28.09 13.17
C LEU A 849 17.10 -29.36 12.30
N LEU A 850 16.44 -29.36 11.14
CA LEU A 850 16.31 -30.51 10.25
C LEU A 850 16.57 -30.10 8.80
N ASN A 851 17.47 -30.78 8.10
CA ASN A 851 17.85 -30.40 6.74
C ASN A 851 16.78 -30.79 5.72
N VAL A 852 16.36 -29.80 4.93
CA VAL A 852 15.56 -29.99 3.72
C VAL A 852 16.35 -29.44 2.54
N GLU A 853 16.62 -30.31 1.58
CA GLU A 853 17.40 -30.01 0.38
C GLU A 853 16.48 -29.81 -0.83
N PRO A 854 16.87 -28.98 -1.81
CA PRO A 854 16.10 -28.81 -3.04
C PRO A 854 15.91 -30.11 -3.85
N THR A 855 16.74 -31.13 -3.60
CA THR A 855 16.67 -32.46 -4.21
C THR A 855 15.68 -33.41 -3.53
N ASP A 856 15.10 -33.00 -2.40
CA ASP A 856 14.16 -33.86 -1.69
C ASP A 856 12.82 -33.99 -2.41
N ILE A 857 12.19 -35.15 -2.21
CA ILE A 857 10.84 -35.44 -2.65
C ILE A 857 10.04 -35.87 -1.42
N PHE A 858 9.09 -35.01 -1.02
CA PHE A 858 8.14 -35.25 0.06
C PHE A 858 6.99 -36.09 -0.44
N PHE A 859 6.77 -37.23 0.19
CA PHE A 859 5.63 -38.09 -0.11
C PHE A 859 4.40 -37.66 0.68
N SER A 860 3.47 -36.99 0.01
CA SER A 860 2.25 -36.44 0.61
C SER A 860 1.15 -37.51 0.69
N VAL A 861 0.93 -38.01 1.90
CA VAL A 861 -0.07 -39.06 2.21
C VAL A 861 -1.06 -38.66 3.30
N LEU A 862 -0.67 -37.74 4.19
CA LEU A 862 -1.56 -37.22 5.23
C LEU A 862 -2.55 -36.22 4.62
N PRO A 863 -3.75 -36.03 5.17
CA PRO A 863 -4.72 -35.10 4.59
C PRO A 863 -4.20 -33.65 4.57
N ILE A 864 -4.12 -33.07 3.37
CA ILE A 864 -3.50 -31.76 3.14
C ILE A 864 -4.25 -30.58 3.77
N HIS A 865 -5.53 -30.75 4.11
CA HIS A 865 -6.32 -29.71 4.80
C HIS A 865 -5.91 -29.53 6.26
N HIS A 866 -5.18 -30.47 6.87
CA HIS A 866 -4.60 -30.30 8.20
C HIS A 866 -3.32 -29.47 8.12
N THR A 867 -3.13 -28.55 9.07
CA THR A 867 -1.94 -27.67 9.09
C THR A 867 -0.61 -28.41 9.17
N TYR A 868 -0.58 -29.65 9.73
CA TYR A 868 0.62 -30.48 9.77
C TYR A 868 1.13 -30.81 8.37
N GLU A 869 0.30 -31.43 7.55
CA GLU A 869 0.63 -31.71 6.15
C GLU A 869 0.75 -30.42 5.34
N CYS A 870 -0.18 -29.48 5.51
CA CYS A 870 -0.21 -28.25 4.72
C CYS A 870 1.10 -27.46 4.87
N THR A 871 1.57 -27.26 6.10
CA THR A 871 2.79 -26.48 6.34
C THR A 871 4.05 -27.31 6.11
N CYS A 872 4.11 -28.54 6.65
CA CYS A 872 5.35 -29.33 6.68
C CYS A 872 5.54 -30.20 5.44
N GLY A 873 4.46 -30.75 4.89
CA GLY A 873 4.47 -31.63 3.72
C GLY A 873 4.25 -30.91 2.38
N PHE A 874 3.66 -29.70 2.42
CA PHE A 874 3.31 -28.92 1.23
C PHE A 874 4.05 -27.57 1.13
N LEU A 875 3.95 -26.67 2.12
CA LEU A 875 4.60 -25.35 2.01
C LEU A 875 6.12 -25.37 2.26
N MET A 876 6.61 -26.20 3.19
CA MET A 876 8.04 -26.38 3.47
C MET A 876 8.86 -26.81 2.25
N PRO A 877 8.48 -27.86 1.49
CA PRO A 877 9.22 -28.22 0.29
C PRO A 877 9.23 -27.08 -0.74
N LEU A 878 8.13 -26.34 -0.90
CA LEU A 878 8.07 -25.18 -1.81
C LEU A 878 9.02 -24.04 -1.40
N TYR A 879 9.15 -23.79 -0.10
CA TYR A 879 10.10 -22.81 0.43
C TYR A 879 11.55 -23.23 0.16
N LYS A 880 11.86 -24.53 0.27
CA LYS A 880 13.22 -25.07 0.15
C LYS A 880 13.62 -25.51 -1.26
N GLY A 881 12.72 -25.45 -2.24
CA GLY A 881 12.98 -25.85 -3.62
C GLY A 881 12.86 -27.35 -3.90
N ALA A 882 12.30 -28.09 -2.95
CA ALA A 882 12.05 -29.53 -3.01
C ALA A 882 10.73 -29.84 -3.76
N SER A 883 10.40 -31.12 -3.94
CA SER A 883 9.18 -31.54 -4.63
C SER A 883 8.17 -32.19 -3.70
N VAL A 884 6.88 -32.06 -4.02
CA VAL A 884 5.76 -32.77 -3.36
C VAL A 884 5.22 -33.84 -4.31
N ALA A 885 5.08 -35.07 -3.83
CA ALA A 885 4.50 -36.17 -4.59
C ALA A 885 3.22 -36.66 -3.92
N TYR A 886 2.08 -36.49 -4.59
CA TYR A 886 0.78 -36.86 -4.03
C TYR A 886 0.53 -38.37 -4.11
N CYS A 887 0.18 -38.99 -2.99
CA CYS A 887 -0.26 -40.36 -2.92
C CYS A 887 -1.72 -40.50 -3.39
N GLN A 888 -2.05 -41.59 -4.10
CA GLN A 888 -3.43 -41.87 -4.53
C GLN A 888 -4.33 -42.43 -3.40
N GLY A 889 -3.82 -42.49 -2.17
CA GLY A 889 -4.46 -43.02 -0.97
C GLY A 889 -3.71 -44.22 -0.38
N LEU A 890 -4.02 -44.55 0.88
CA LEU A 890 -3.30 -45.55 1.69
C LEU A 890 -3.20 -46.93 1.02
N ARG A 891 -4.21 -47.34 0.24
CA ARG A 891 -4.21 -48.62 -0.50
C ARG A 891 -3.10 -48.71 -1.55
N TYR A 892 -2.63 -47.58 -2.08
CA TYR A 892 -1.63 -47.51 -3.14
C TYR A 892 -0.25 -47.10 -2.64
N ILE A 893 -0.07 -46.97 -1.32
CA ILE A 893 1.15 -46.42 -0.70
C ILE A 893 2.41 -47.14 -1.19
N GLU A 894 2.45 -48.47 -1.16
CA GLU A 894 3.63 -49.25 -1.56
C GLU A 894 3.96 -49.07 -3.05
N LYS A 895 2.94 -49.09 -3.91
CA LYS A 895 3.10 -48.89 -5.36
C LYS A 895 3.63 -47.49 -5.65
N ASN A 896 3.06 -46.47 -5.03
CA ASN A 896 3.46 -45.08 -5.24
C ASN A 896 4.85 -44.79 -4.65
N LEU A 897 5.20 -45.36 -3.49
CA LEU A 897 6.56 -45.25 -2.91
C LEU A 897 7.62 -45.82 -3.87
N LYS A 898 7.35 -46.99 -4.47
CA LYS A 898 8.25 -47.61 -5.47
C LYS A 898 8.38 -46.78 -6.76
N GLU A 899 7.30 -46.12 -7.19
CA GLU A 899 7.26 -45.31 -8.41
C GLU A 899 7.97 -43.96 -8.23
N VAL A 900 7.67 -43.25 -7.13
CA VAL A 900 8.20 -41.90 -6.84
C VAL A 900 9.59 -41.94 -6.23
N ARG A 901 9.91 -42.99 -5.46
CA ARG A 901 11.18 -43.13 -4.71
C ARG A 901 11.49 -41.89 -3.85
N PRO A 902 10.60 -41.51 -2.93
CA PRO A 902 10.74 -40.28 -2.15
C PRO A 902 11.96 -40.32 -1.22
N THR A 903 12.41 -39.14 -0.79
CA THR A 903 13.49 -38.99 0.19
C THR A 903 12.97 -38.60 1.57
N MET A 904 11.79 -37.98 1.65
CA MET A 904 11.16 -37.49 2.88
C MET A 904 9.75 -38.07 3.02
N PHE A 905 9.41 -38.56 4.21
CA PHE A 905 8.09 -39.12 4.52
C PHE A 905 7.56 -38.52 5.82
N LEU A 906 6.46 -37.76 5.72
CA LEU A 906 5.75 -37.22 6.87
C LEU A 906 4.65 -38.19 7.28
N GLY A 907 4.61 -38.59 8.55
CA GLY A 907 3.67 -39.58 9.04
C GLY A 907 3.12 -39.26 10.43
N VAL A 908 2.00 -39.91 10.76
CA VAL A 908 1.49 -40.03 12.12
C VAL A 908 1.96 -41.35 12.73
N PRO A 909 2.04 -41.48 14.08
CA PRO A 909 2.57 -42.68 14.74
C PRO A 909 1.96 -43.99 14.22
N VAL A 910 0.64 -44.08 14.14
CA VAL A 910 -0.10 -45.26 13.64
C VAL A 910 0.38 -45.69 12.24
N LEU A 911 0.68 -44.74 11.35
CA LEU A 911 1.15 -45.05 10.00
C LEU A 911 2.60 -45.56 10.02
N ILE A 912 3.47 -44.95 10.83
CA ILE A 912 4.88 -45.31 10.96
C ILE A 912 5.04 -46.65 11.67
N GLU A 913 4.29 -46.88 12.74
CA GLU A 913 4.21 -48.15 13.48
C GLU A 913 3.63 -49.26 12.61
N GLY A 914 2.61 -48.97 11.81
CA GLY A 914 2.08 -49.93 10.84
C GLY A 914 3.13 -50.34 9.79
N LEU A 915 3.98 -49.41 9.36
CA LEU A 915 5.13 -49.73 8.48
C LEU A 915 6.18 -50.57 9.22
N TYR A 916 6.52 -50.20 10.45
CA TYR A 916 7.43 -50.96 11.32
C TYR A 916 6.98 -52.41 11.54
N LYS A 917 5.71 -52.63 11.92
CA LYS A 917 5.11 -53.96 12.11
C LYS A 917 5.18 -54.79 10.83
N LYS A 918 4.87 -54.19 9.67
CA LYS A 918 4.97 -54.86 8.35
C LYS A 918 6.40 -55.27 8.01
N ILE A 919 7.39 -54.43 8.29
CA ILE A 919 8.80 -54.77 8.09
C ILE A 919 9.18 -55.99 8.94
N TRP A 920 8.82 -56.00 10.22
CA TRP A 920 9.09 -57.13 11.10
C TRP A 920 8.37 -58.42 10.69
N LYS A 921 7.12 -58.32 10.22
CA LYS A 921 6.38 -59.46 9.64
C LYS A 921 7.12 -60.04 8.43
N GLU A 922 7.65 -59.20 7.56
CA GLU A 922 8.43 -59.63 6.40
C GLU A 922 9.81 -60.23 6.79
N ILE A 923 10.51 -59.66 7.77
CA ILE A 923 11.77 -60.22 8.30
C ILE A 923 11.53 -61.62 8.91
N ARG A 924 10.45 -61.77 9.70
CA ARG A 924 10.04 -63.05 10.29
C ARG A 924 9.68 -64.08 9.21
N ARG A 925 8.95 -63.67 8.18
CA ARG A 925 8.61 -64.51 7.02
C ARG A 925 9.85 -65.04 6.29
N GLN A 926 10.94 -64.27 6.27
CA GLN A 926 12.22 -64.66 5.69
C GLN A 926 13.11 -65.49 6.64
N GLY A 927 12.68 -65.76 7.88
CA GLY A 927 13.47 -66.48 8.89
C GLY A 927 14.72 -65.74 9.36
N LYS A 928 14.76 -64.41 9.22
CA LYS A 928 15.92 -63.56 9.54
C LYS A 928 15.79 -62.82 10.88
N ASP A 929 14.72 -63.07 11.63
CA ASP A 929 14.37 -62.39 12.89
C ASP A 929 15.49 -62.46 13.93
N LYS A 930 15.99 -63.65 14.27
CA LYS A 930 17.07 -63.81 15.27
C LYS A 930 18.38 -63.16 14.81
N MET A 931 18.69 -63.28 13.51
CA MET A 931 19.87 -62.65 12.92
C MET A 931 19.77 -61.12 13.02
N PHE A 932 18.62 -60.56 12.66
CA PHE A 932 18.38 -59.12 12.65
C PHE A 932 18.34 -58.54 14.05
N SER A 933 17.67 -59.20 15.01
CA SER A 933 17.67 -58.80 16.43
C SER A 933 19.07 -58.82 17.04
N ASN A 934 19.88 -59.84 16.74
CA ASN A 934 21.28 -59.90 17.18
C ASN A 934 22.12 -58.79 16.54
N LEU A 935 21.92 -58.49 15.25
CA LEU A 935 22.56 -57.38 14.54
C LEU A 935 22.19 -56.03 15.16
N LEU A 936 20.92 -55.80 15.51
CA LEU A 936 20.46 -54.60 16.20
C LEU A 936 21.12 -54.46 17.59
N ALA A 937 21.21 -55.56 18.35
CA ALA A 937 21.86 -55.57 19.66
C ALA A 937 23.37 -55.30 19.59
N VAL A 938 24.07 -55.91 18.62
CA VAL A 938 25.48 -55.63 18.35
C VAL A 938 25.67 -54.18 17.90
N ASN A 939 24.78 -53.66 17.06
CA ASN A 939 24.85 -52.28 16.58
C ASN A 939 24.62 -51.26 17.70
N ARG A 940 23.75 -51.55 18.68
CA ARG A 940 23.62 -50.75 19.91
C ARG A 940 24.94 -50.68 20.69
N LEU A 941 25.71 -51.77 20.76
CA LEU A 941 27.03 -51.83 21.42
C LEU A 941 28.15 -51.16 20.60
N THR A 942 28.12 -51.24 19.26
CA THR A 942 29.14 -50.65 18.38
C THR A 942 28.85 -49.21 17.94
N SER A 943 27.65 -48.70 18.21
CA SER A 943 27.19 -47.33 17.88
C SER A 943 28.12 -46.24 18.42
N LYS A 944 28.73 -46.44 19.60
CA LYS A 944 29.74 -45.53 20.20
C LYS A 944 30.99 -45.35 19.34
N ALA A 945 31.31 -46.30 18.45
CA ALA A 945 32.43 -46.25 17.51
C ALA A 945 32.02 -45.80 16.09
N ARG A 946 30.76 -45.36 15.89
CA ARG A 946 30.19 -44.90 14.59
C ARG A 946 30.22 -45.92 13.44
N LEU A 947 30.33 -47.22 13.74
CA LEU A 947 30.23 -48.30 12.74
C LEU A 947 28.78 -48.82 12.68
N ASN A 948 28.05 -48.55 11.58
CA ASN A 948 26.72 -49.12 11.35
C ASN A 948 26.84 -50.45 10.57
N LEU A 949 26.79 -51.57 11.29
CA LEU A 949 26.90 -52.92 10.73
C LEU A 949 25.59 -53.45 10.12
N VAL A 950 24.48 -52.73 10.32
CA VAL A 950 23.12 -53.10 9.87
C VAL A 950 22.87 -52.62 8.42
N LYS A 951 23.51 -51.53 8.00
CA LYS A 951 23.32 -50.89 6.68
C LYS A 951 23.47 -51.83 5.46
N PRO A 952 24.44 -52.77 5.40
CA PRO A 952 24.55 -53.71 4.26
C PRO A 952 23.39 -54.72 4.18
N PHE A 953 22.74 -55.01 5.30
CA PHE A 953 21.65 -56.00 5.40
C PHE A 953 20.26 -55.36 5.31
N ALA A 954 20.16 -54.02 5.39
CA ALA A 954 18.92 -53.27 5.28
C ALA A 954 18.46 -53.00 3.84
N GLY A 955 19.27 -53.33 2.82
CA GLY A 955 19.00 -52.97 1.42
C GLY A 955 17.65 -53.47 0.88
N ASP A 956 17.22 -54.68 1.26
CA ASP A 956 15.91 -55.21 0.85
C ASP A 956 14.74 -54.53 1.58
N ILE A 957 14.95 -54.07 2.82
CA ILE A 957 13.97 -53.28 3.59
C ILE A 957 13.84 -51.88 2.97
N LEU A 958 14.95 -51.25 2.61
CA LEU A 958 14.95 -49.92 1.98
C LEU A 958 14.23 -49.91 0.62
N LYS A 959 14.27 -51.02 -0.13
CA LYS A 959 13.52 -51.16 -1.40
C LYS A 959 12.01 -51.08 -1.23
N VAL A 960 11.47 -51.42 -0.06
CA VAL A 960 10.03 -51.27 0.25
C VAL A 960 9.62 -49.80 0.16
N PHE A 961 10.51 -48.88 0.53
CA PHE A 961 10.32 -47.43 0.49
C PHE A 961 10.79 -46.77 -0.81
N GLY A 962 11.04 -47.56 -1.87
CA GLY A 962 11.59 -47.05 -3.13
C GLY A 962 13.10 -46.80 -3.13
N GLY A 963 13.80 -47.13 -2.03
CA GLY A 963 15.26 -47.19 -1.96
C GLY A 963 16.00 -45.87 -1.73
N ASN A 964 15.31 -44.72 -1.73
CA ASN A 964 15.91 -43.39 -1.57
C ASN A 964 15.48 -42.67 -0.28
N LEU A 965 14.58 -43.28 0.51
CA LEU A 965 14.04 -42.65 1.71
C LEU A 965 15.16 -42.43 2.72
N ARG A 966 15.41 -41.17 3.05
CA ARG A 966 16.46 -40.77 4.01
C ARG A 966 15.88 -40.29 5.34
N MET A 967 14.64 -39.81 5.35
CA MET A 967 14.03 -39.21 6.54
C MET A 967 12.55 -39.52 6.70
N ILE A 968 12.17 -39.86 7.93
CA ILE A 968 10.80 -40.03 8.42
C ILE A 968 10.58 -39.01 9.54
N ILE A 969 9.47 -38.29 9.47
CA ILE A 969 9.09 -37.30 10.48
C ILE A 969 7.74 -37.71 11.06
N SER A 970 7.72 -38.04 12.34
CA SER A 970 6.51 -38.38 13.11
C SER A 970 5.94 -37.15 13.80
N GLY A 971 4.63 -36.99 13.77
CA GLY A 971 3.95 -35.90 14.48
C GLY A 971 2.46 -36.16 14.68
N GLY A 972 1.83 -35.29 15.47
CA GLY A 972 0.38 -35.31 15.74
C GLY A 972 -0.07 -36.22 16.90
N ALA A 973 0.75 -37.17 17.33
CA ALA A 973 0.57 -37.98 18.55
C ALA A 973 1.93 -38.50 19.04
N ALA A 974 1.97 -39.07 20.25
CA ALA A 974 3.17 -39.74 20.77
C ALA A 974 3.49 -40.99 19.96
N ILE A 975 4.78 -41.28 19.78
CA ILE A 975 5.30 -42.48 19.13
C ILE A 975 6.25 -43.18 20.09
N ASP A 976 6.27 -44.51 20.06
CA ASP A 976 7.26 -45.30 20.80
C ASP A 976 8.70 -44.94 20.35
N PRO A 977 9.58 -44.47 21.26
CA PRO A 977 10.98 -44.17 20.96
C PRO A 977 11.74 -45.34 20.31
N ALA A 978 11.37 -46.59 20.61
CA ALA A 978 11.99 -47.78 20.03
C ALA A 978 11.74 -47.90 18.52
N VAL A 979 10.58 -47.43 18.04
CA VAL A 979 10.25 -47.41 16.61
C VAL A 979 11.16 -46.40 15.88
N LEU A 980 11.37 -45.23 16.46
CA LEU A 980 12.31 -44.23 15.92
C LEU A 980 13.75 -44.75 15.94
N GLU A 981 14.18 -45.37 17.03
CA GLU A 981 15.52 -45.96 17.16
C GLU A 981 15.76 -47.05 16.11
N PHE A 982 14.76 -47.88 15.83
CA PHE A 982 14.82 -48.90 14.79
C PHE A 982 15.10 -48.30 13.41
N PHE A 983 14.32 -47.31 12.98
CA PHE A 983 14.51 -46.68 11.67
C PHE A 983 15.90 -46.04 11.57
N ASN A 984 16.29 -45.28 12.61
CA ASN A 984 17.63 -44.68 12.70
C ASN A 984 18.74 -45.73 12.59
N THR A 985 18.55 -46.89 13.19
CA THR A 985 19.50 -48.01 13.16
C THR A 985 19.66 -48.61 11.76
N ILE A 986 18.56 -48.81 11.03
CA ILE A 986 18.59 -49.38 9.68
C ILE A 986 19.03 -48.37 8.59
N GLY A 987 19.27 -47.11 8.98
CA GLY A 987 19.82 -46.07 8.11
C GLY A 987 18.78 -45.12 7.50
N ILE A 988 17.55 -45.11 8.01
CA ILE A 988 16.54 -44.08 7.69
C ILE A 988 16.42 -43.18 8.91
N GLN A 989 16.70 -41.91 8.76
CA GLN A 989 16.64 -41.01 9.91
C GLN A 989 15.18 -40.78 10.33
N ALA A 990 14.84 -41.07 11.57
CA ALA A 990 13.49 -40.93 12.08
C ALA A 990 13.47 -39.97 13.27
N VAL A 991 12.68 -38.91 13.15
CA VAL A 991 12.53 -37.87 14.18
C VAL A 991 11.06 -37.70 14.53
N GLN A 992 10.81 -37.15 15.72
CA GLN A 992 9.48 -36.67 16.10
C GLN A 992 9.45 -35.17 16.37
N GLY A 993 8.29 -34.57 16.17
CA GLY A 993 8.00 -33.17 16.47
C GLY A 993 6.63 -33.01 17.14
N TYR A 994 6.46 -31.88 17.82
CA TYR A 994 5.21 -31.51 18.47
C TYR A 994 4.73 -30.12 18.07
N GLY A 995 3.40 -30.02 17.97
CA GLY A 995 2.67 -28.77 18.04
C GLY A 995 1.19 -28.99 17.73
N LEU A 996 0.49 -27.88 17.52
CA LEU A 996 -0.97 -27.79 17.46
C LEU A 996 -1.37 -26.91 16.29
N THR A 997 -2.65 -26.93 15.90
CA THR A 997 -3.17 -26.03 14.85
C THR A 997 -2.87 -24.57 15.18
N GLU A 998 -2.98 -24.24 16.46
CA GLU A 998 -2.72 -22.94 17.06
C GLU A 998 -1.24 -22.52 17.05
N CYS A 999 -0.30 -23.39 16.68
CA CYS A 999 1.14 -23.11 16.57
C CYS A 999 1.68 -23.22 15.13
N SER A 1000 0.77 -23.35 14.16
CA SER A 1000 0.99 -23.22 12.71
C SER A 1000 2.06 -24.10 11.99
N PRO A 1001 2.26 -25.40 12.27
CA PRO A 1001 1.73 -26.25 13.33
C PRO A 1001 2.77 -26.61 14.40
N MET A 1002 4.05 -26.27 14.22
CA MET A 1002 5.16 -26.81 15.01
C MET A 1002 5.58 -25.86 16.12
N ALA A 1003 5.84 -26.42 17.29
CA ALA A 1003 6.45 -25.74 18.44
C ALA A 1003 7.82 -26.34 18.82
N ALA A 1004 7.98 -27.65 18.62
CA ALA A 1004 9.22 -28.38 18.89
C ALA A 1004 9.49 -29.42 17.80
N LEU A 1005 10.77 -29.67 17.52
CA LEU A 1005 11.22 -30.64 16.53
C LEU A 1005 12.57 -31.24 16.94
N ASN A 1006 12.72 -32.57 16.85
CA ASN A 1006 14.02 -33.20 17.05
C ASN A 1006 15.00 -32.82 15.92
N PRO A 1007 16.27 -32.52 16.25
CA PRO A 1007 17.28 -32.25 15.24
C PRO A 1007 17.59 -33.54 14.45
N ASP A 1008 18.00 -33.38 13.19
CA ASP A 1008 18.52 -34.47 12.37
C ASP A 1008 20.04 -34.69 12.55
N ASP A 1009 20.59 -34.35 13.71
CA ASP A 1009 21.92 -34.79 14.13
C ASP A 1009 21.75 -35.98 15.11
N PRO A 1010 22.11 -37.22 14.72
CA PRO A 1010 22.01 -38.37 15.60
C PRO A 1010 22.74 -38.21 16.94
N ALA A 1011 23.77 -37.37 17.02
CA ALA A 1011 24.49 -37.12 18.27
C ALA A 1011 23.74 -36.21 19.25
N ARG A 1012 22.70 -35.52 18.78
CA ARG A 1012 21.94 -34.50 19.52
C ARG A 1012 20.46 -34.83 19.67
N MET A 1013 19.99 -35.85 18.94
CA MET A 1013 18.61 -36.32 18.94
C MET A 1013 18.22 -36.97 20.28
N LYS A 1014 17.00 -36.74 20.75
CA LYS A 1014 16.43 -37.36 21.96
C LYS A 1014 15.09 -38.01 21.59
N ASN A 1015 15.10 -39.32 21.31
CA ASN A 1015 13.93 -40.05 20.82
C ASN A 1015 12.79 -40.13 21.84
N ASP A 1016 13.08 -39.96 23.13
CA ASP A 1016 12.12 -39.89 24.25
C ASP A 1016 11.48 -38.50 24.40
N SER A 1017 12.02 -37.48 23.73
CA SER A 1017 11.47 -36.12 23.69
C SER A 1017 10.68 -35.88 22.42
N VAL A 1018 9.64 -35.05 22.51
CA VAL A 1018 8.92 -34.55 21.32
C VAL A 1018 9.71 -33.50 20.52
N GLY A 1019 10.90 -33.12 20.99
CA GLY A 1019 11.87 -32.33 20.25
C GLY A 1019 12.39 -31.11 21.00
N HIS A 1020 13.40 -30.48 20.40
CA HIS A 1020 13.92 -29.20 20.85
C HIS A 1020 12.96 -28.08 20.41
N LEU A 1021 12.75 -27.07 21.25
CA LEU A 1021 11.91 -25.92 20.88
C LEU A 1021 12.41 -25.23 19.61
N LEU A 1022 11.49 -24.81 18.75
CA LEU A 1022 11.88 -24.06 17.56
C LEU A 1022 12.55 -22.73 17.95
N PRO A 1023 13.56 -22.27 17.19
CA PRO A 1023 14.19 -20.98 17.45
C PRO A 1023 13.20 -19.81 17.43
N GLY A 1024 13.19 -19.04 18.53
CA GLY A 1024 12.24 -17.94 18.74
C GLY A 1024 10.95 -18.33 19.46
N MET A 1025 10.79 -19.61 19.82
CA MET A 1025 9.77 -20.04 20.77
C MET A 1025 10.24 -19.85 22.21
N ASP A 1026 9.36 -19.31 23.04
CA ASP A 1026 9.45 -19.34 24.48
C ASP A 1026 8.44 -20.34 25.05
N VAL A 1027 8.79 -20.93 26.18
CA VAL A 1027 7.97 -21.92 26.87
C VAL A 1027 7.92 -21.63 28.36
N LYS A 1028 6.77 -21.89 28.97
CA LYS A 1028 6.57 -21.96 30.42
C LYS A 1028 5.86 -23.26 30.74
N VAL A 1029 6.11 -23.76 31.94
CA VAL A 1029 5.39 -24.90 32.52
C VAL A 1029 4.71 -24.39 33.78
N ILE A 1030 3.39 -24.21 33.74
CA ILE A 1030 2.59 -23.61 34.83
C ILE A 1030 1.85 -24.69 35.63
N GLY A 1031 1.55 -24.41 36.90
CA GLY A 1031 0.81 -25.35 37.76
C GLY A 1031 1.54 -26.68 37.96
N ARG A 1032 2.85 -26.61 38.20
CA ARG A 1032 3.70 -27.80 38.38
C ARG A 1032 3.30 -28.60 39.62
N ASP A 1033 3.27 -29.91 39.48
CA ASP A 1033 3.18 -30.84 40.60
C ASP A 1033 4.55 -31.12 41.24
N GLU A 1034 4.58 -32.07 42.18
CA GLU A 1034 5.78 -32.48 42.91
C GLU A 1034 6.88 -33.07 41.99
N ASP A 1035 6.49 -33.62 40.84
CA ASP A 1035 7.40 -34.21 39.84
C ASP A 1035 7.83 -33.17 38.78
N GLY A 1036 7.39 -31.91 38.93
CA GLY A 1036 7.71 -30.80 38.03
C GLY A 1036 6.88 -30.78 36.74
N ILE A 1037 5.85 -31.64 36.63
CA ILE A 1037 4.95 -31.73 35.48
C ILE A 1037 3.88 -30.66 35.62
N GLY A 1038 3.67 -29.87 34.57
CA GLY A 1038 2.62 -28.85 34.54
C GLY A 1038 2.16 -28.56 33.12
N GLU A 1039 1.26 -27.60 32.97
CA GLU A 1039 0.72 -27.21 31.67
C GLU A 1039 1.75 -26.47 30.84
N ILE A 1040 1.94 -26.91 29.59
CA ILE A 1040 2.83 -26.30 28.62
C ILE A 1040 2.16 -25.03 28.07
N VAL A 1041 2.84 -23.91 28.19
CA VAL A 1041 2.40 -22.62 27.68
C VAL A 1041 3.46 -22.07 26.75
N LEU A 1042 3.06 -21.71 25.52
CA LEU A 1042 3.96 -21.35 24.44
C LEU A 1042 3.80 -19.90 24.04
N LYS A 1043 4.89 -19.25 23.65
CA LYS A 1043 4.87 -17.90 23.06
C LYS A 1043 5.84 -17.85 21.90
N GLY A 1044 5.37 -17.35 20.76
CA GLY A 1044 6.18 -17.27 19.54
C GLY A 1044 5.39 -16.65 18.40
N ALA A 1045 6.10 -16.27 17.34
CA ALA A 1045 5.47 -15.63 16.19
C ALA A 1045 4.62 -16.57 15.32
N ASN A 1046 4.74 -17.89 15.52
CA ASN A 1046 3.92 -18.95 14.92
C ASN A 1046 2.60 -19.24 15.66
N VAL A 1047 2.38 -18.64 16.84
CA VAL A 1047 1.12 -18.77 17.59
C VAL A 1047 0.00 -18.03 16.86
N MET A 1048 -1.19 -18.65 16.80
CA MET A 1048 -2.39 -18.14 16.13
C MET A 1048 -2.78 -16.72 16.54
N LEU A 1049 -3.63 -16.10 15.73
CA LEU A 1049 -4.26 -14.81 16.06
C LEU A 1049 -5.37 -14.97 17.12
N GLY A 1050 -6.05 -16.13 17.12
CA GLY A 1050 -7.18 -16.45 17.99
C GLY A 1050 -8.18 -17.39 17.33
N TYR A 1051 -9.33 -17.58 17.95
CA TYR A 1051 -10.47 -18.32 17.38
C TYR A 1051 -11.45 -17.36 16.69
N TYR A 1052 -11.85 -17.72 15.47
CA TYR A 1052 -12.71 -16.92 14.61
C TYR A 1052 -14.12 -16.77 15.21
N ASN A 1053 -14.56 -15.52 15.37
CA ASN A 1053 -15.84 -15.17 16.00
C ASN A 1053 -16.05 -15.74 17.43
N ASP A 1054 -14.96 -16.07 18.14
CA ASP A 1054 -15.01 -16.63 19.50
C ASP A 1054 -13.95 -15.96 20.41
N PRO A 1055 -14.17 -14.70 20.81
CA PRO A 1055 -13.23 -13.97 21.67
C PRO A 1055 -13.12 -14.60 23.07
N GLU A 1056 -14.20 -15.19 23.59
CA GLU A 1056 -14.20 -15.84 24.92
C GLU A 1056 -13.24 -17.04 24.93
N ALA A 1057 -13.36 -17.96 23.96
CA ALA A 1057 -12.40 -19.05 23.84
C ALA A 1057 -10.98 -18.59 23.56
N THR A 1058 -10.82 -17.45 22.87
CA THR A 1058 -9.50 -16.87 22.59
C THR A 1058 -8.85 -16.39 23.89
N ASP A 1059 -9.56 -15.60 24.69
CA ASP A 1059 -9.07 -15.04 25.95
C ASP A 1059 -8.82 -16.12 27.03
N GLU A 1060 -9.52 -17.25 26.96
CA GLU A 1060 -9.28 -18.41 27.83
C GLU A 1060 -7.86 -18.98 27.64
N VAL A 1061 -7.41 -19.09 26.39
CA VAL A 1061 -6.15 -19.78 26.06
C VAL A 1061 -4.99 -18.83 25.74
N LEU A 1062 -5.25 -17.61 25.27
CA LEU A 1062 -4.23 -16.66 24.81
C LEU A 1062 -4.20 -15.41 25.70
N LYS A 1063 -3.13 -15.26 26.51
CA LYS A 1063 -2.96 -14.13 27.44
C LYS A 1063 -1.57 -13.52 27.31
N ASP A 1064 -1.47 -12.23 27.01
CA ASP A 1064 -0.19 -11.51 26.81
C ASP A 1064 0.75 -12.18 25.78
N GLY A 1065 0.16 -12.81 24.76
CA GLY A 1065 0.84 -13.59 23.72
C GLY A 1065 1.32 -14.98 24.17
N TRP A 1066 0.97 -15.44 25.37
CA TRP A 1066 1.18 -16.79 25.84
C TRP A 1066 -0.05 -17.66 25.58
N PHE A 1067 0.13 -18.76 24.87
CA PHE A 1067 -0.89 -19.72 24.50
C PHE A 1067 -0.83 -20.95 25.42
N SER A 1068 -1.92 -21.21 26.13
CA SER A 1068 -2.12 -22.38 26.99
C SER A 1068 -2.55 -23.56 26.14
N THR A 1069 -1.68 -24.56 26.01
CA THR A 1069 -1.87 -25.67 25.06
C THR A 1069 -2.90 -26.71 25.55
N GLY A 1070 -3.17 -26.73 26.86
CA GLY A 1070 -3.90 -27.83 27.51
C GLY A 1070 -3.14 -29.17 27.53
N ASP A 1071 -1.88 -29.19 27.08
CA ASP A 1071 -0.97 -30.33 27.15
C ASP A 1071 -0.08 -30.21 28.40
N LEU A 1072 0.18 -31.34 29.07
CA LEU A 1072 0.99 -31.44 30.27
C LEU A 1072 2.36 -32.01 29.94
N GLY A 1073 3.38 -31.53 30.63
CA GLY A 1073 4.75 -31.96 30.42
C GLY A 1073 5.78 -31.15 31.19
N TYR A 1074 7.04 -31.29 30.79
CA TYR A 1074 8.16 -30.53 31.31
C TYR A 1074 9.17 -30.20 30.20
N VAL A 1075 10.07 -29.26 30.49
CA VAL A 1075 11.14 -28.85 29.58
C VAL A 1075 12.46 -29.00 30.29
N ASP A 1076 13.42 -29.67 29.65
CA ASP A 1076 14.74 -29.88 30.24
C ASP A 1076 15.68 -28.67 30.09
N LYS A 1077 16.88 -28.77 30.66
CA LYS A 1077 17.90 -27.71 30.62
C LYS A 1077 18.41 -27.40 29.19
N ASP A 1078 18.30 -28.36 28.28
CA ASP A 1078 18.72 -28.24 26.88
C ASP A 1078 17.54 -27.82 25.99
N ARG A 1079 16.41 -27.40 26.60
CA ARG A 1079 15.19 -26.93 25.92
C ARG A 1079 14.46 -28.00 25.10
N PHE A 1080 14.61 -29.27 25.45
CA PHE A 1080 13.77 -30.35 24.94
C PHE A 1080 12.46 -30.43 25.70
N LEU A 1081 11.37 -30.60 24.96
CA LEU A 1081 10.02 -30.72 25.50
C LEU A 1081 9.66 -32.20 25.68
N TYR A 1082 9.07 -32.54 26.81
CA TYR A 1082 8.58 -33.87 27.15
C TYR A 1082 7.11 -33.77 27.52
N LEU A 1083 6.24 -34.55 26.85
CA LEU A 1083 4.80 -34.55 27.10
C LEU A 1083 4.42 -35.77 27.94
N THR A 1084 3.52 -35.57 28.89
CA THR A 1084 3.02 -36.61 29.79
C THR A 1084 1.54 -36.90 29.62
N GLY A 1085 0.77 -35.98 29.03
CA GLY A 1085 -0.65 -36.21 28.73
C GLY A 1085 -1.44 -34.93 28.50
N ARG A 1086 -2.78 -35.04 28.46
CA ARG A 1086 -3.69 -33.90 28.34
C ARG A 1086 -4.27 -33.52 29.70
N LYS A 1087 -4.34 -32.22 30.00
CA LYS A 1087 -4.89 -31.69 31.26
C LYS A 1087 -6.33 -32.17 31.55
N LYS A 1088 -7.14 -32.37 30.51
CA LYS A 1088 -8.53 -32.83 30.62
C LYS A 1088 -8.67 -34.34 30.88
N ASN A 1089 -7.61 -35.12 30.69
CA ASN A 1089 -7.64 -36.58 30.81
C ASN A 1089 -7.08 -37.08 32.14
N VAL A 1090 -6.50 -36.20 32.96
CA VAL A 1090 -5.84 -36.58 34.22
C VAL A 1090 -6.84 -37.23 35.17
N ILE A 1091 -6.50 -38.43 35.65
CA ILE A 1091 -7.25 -39.12 36.70
C ILE A 1091 -6.68 -38.65 38.03
N ILE A 1092 -7.51 -38.03 38.87
CA ILE A 1092 -7.12 -37.55 40.18
C ILE A 1092 -7.55 -38.58 41.22
N THR A 1093 -6.58 -39.17 41.92
CA THR A 1093 -6.84 -40.13 43.00
C THR A 1093 -7.33 -39.42 44.28
N LYS A 1094 -7.97 -40.16 45.20
CA LYS A 1094 -8.49 -39.63 46.49
C LYS A 1094 -7.43 -38.91 47.34
N ASN A 1095 -6.16 -39.28 47.19
CA ASN A 1095 -5.01 -38.66 47.87
C ASN A 1095 -4.43 -37.44 47.13
N GLY A 1096 -5.10 -36.95 46.07
CA GLY A 1096 -4.67 -35.79 45.29
C GLY A 1096 -3.51 -36.05 44.33
N LYS A 1097 -3.11 -37.31 44.12
CA LYS A 1097 -2.07 -37.68 43.14
C LYS A 1097 -2.67 -37.82 41.74
N ASN A 1098 -1.97 -37.26 40.75
CA ASN A 1098 -2.34 -37.30 39.34
C ASN A 1098 -1.84 -38.59 38.69
N VAL A 1099 -2.73 -39.27 37.96
CA VAL A 1099 -2.40 -40.37 37.07
C VAL A 1099 -2.64 -39.90 35.63
N TYR A 1100 -1.63 -40.05 34.78
CA TYR A 1100 -1.68 -39.68 33.38
C TYR A 1100 -2.01 -40.92 32.54
N PRO A 1101 -3.21 -41.02 31.96
CA PRO A 1101 -3.62 -42.22 31.21
C PRO A 1101 -2.67 -42.57 30.07
N GLU A 1102 -2.19 -41.56 29.33
CA GLU A 1102 -1.32 -41.75 28.18
C GLU A 1102 0.03 -42.39 28.55
N GLU A 1103 0.52 -42.17 29.77
CA GLU A 1103 1.73 -42.81 30.30
C GLU A 1103 1.52 -44.33 30.44
N LEU A 1104 0.36 -44.72 30.99
CA LEU A 1104 0.01 -46.12 31.22
C LEU A 1104 -0.34 -46.86 29.94
N GLU A 1105 -1.03 -46.20 29.01
CA GLU A 1105 -1.27 -46.72 27.67
C GLU A 1105 0.04 -47.01 26.94
N ASN A 1106 1.04 -46.14 27.09
CA ASN A 1106 2.35 -46.40 26.51
C ASN A 1106 2.93 -47.70 27.05
N TYR A 1107 2.94 -47.93 28.37
CA TYR A 1107 3.42 -49.20 28.94
C TYR A 1107 2.62 -50.41 28.43
N LEU A 1108 1.29 -50.32 28.38
CA LEU A 1108 0.44 -51.41 27.90
C LEU A 1108 0.69 -51.72 26.41
N ASN A 1109 0.89 -50.71 25.58
CA ASN A 1109 1.15 -50.87 24.15
C ASN A 1109 2.53 -51.52 23.85
N HIS A 1110 3.43 -51.65 24.83
CA HIS A 1110 4.65 -52.45 24.67
C HIS A 1110 4.39 -53.96 24.73
N SER A 1111 3.23 -54.39 25.24
CA SER A 1111 2.88 -55.80 25.25
C SER A 1111 2.63 -56.29 23.82
N PRO A 1112 3.23 -57.41 23.39
CA PRO A 1112 3.02 -57.94 22.04
C PRO A 1112 1.58 -58.43 21.81
N TYR A 1113 0.79 -58.61 22.87
CA TYR A 1113 -0.57 -59.13 22.83
C TYR A 1113 -1.64 -58.04 22.69
N ILE A 1114 -1.25 -56.77 22.87
CA ILE A 1114 -2.16 -55.63 22.88
C ILE A 1114 -2.01 -54.84 21.58
N ALA A 1115 -3.12 -54.63 20.88
CA ALA A 1115 -3.17 -53.87 19.63
C ALA A 1115 -3.37 -52.37 19.88
N GLU A 1116 -4.36 -52.00 20.70
CA GLU A 1116 -4.64 -50.63 21.12
C GLU A 1116 -5.10 -50.61 22.58
N THR A 1117 -4.86 -49.49 23.27
CA THR A 1117 -5.27 -49.27 24.67
C THR A 1117 -5.95 -47.93 24.87
N MET A 1118 -6.87 -47.90 25.83
CA MET A 1118 -7.42 -46.69 26.41
C MET A 1118 -7.47 -46.83 27.93
N VAL A 1119 -6.75 -45.97 28.64
CA VAL A 1119 -6.79 -45.88 30.11
C VAL A 1119 -7.77 -44.80 30.55
N TRP A 1120 -8.54 -45.09 31.59
CA TRP A 1120 -9.59 -44.23 32.10
C TRP A 1120 -9.80 -44.44 33.61
N GLY A 1121 -10.44 -43.47 34.27
CA GLY A 1121 -10.76 -43.55 35.70
C GLY A 1121 -12.18 -44.07 35.91
N CYS A 1122 -12.36 -45.03 36.83
CA CYS A 1122 -13.66 -45.52 37.26
C CYS A 1122 -13.78 -45.52 38.78
N GLU A 1123 -15.01 -45.40 39.31
CA GLU A 1123 -15.27 -45.59 40.73
C GLU A 1123 -14.85 -47.00 41.16
N SER A 1124 -14.19 -47.10 42.33
CA SER A 1124 -13.81 -48.37 42.92
C SER A 1124 -15.05 -49.19 43.24
N GLU A 1125 -15.01 -50.49 42.94
CA GLU A 1125 -16.07 -51.42 43.32
C GLU A 1125 -16.11 -51.67 44.85
N ILE A 1126 -15.10 -51.18 45.60
CA ILE A 1126 -14.96 -51.34 47.06
C ILE A 1126 -15.29 -50.04 47.83
N ASP A 1127 -14.88 -48.88 47.32
CA ASP A 1127 -15.11 -47.55 47.93
C ASP A 1127 -15.56 -46.57 46.83
N PRO A 1128 -16.87 -46.24 46.73
CA PRO A 1128 -17.39 -45.33 45.69
C PRO A 1128 -16.72 -43.95 45.67
N ASP A 1129 -16.12 -43.51 46.78
CA ASP A 1129 -15.38 -42.25 46.88
C ASP A 1129 -13.91 -42.36 46.39
N GLU A 1130 -13.45 -43.55 45.97
CA GLU A 1130 -12.11 -43.79 45.42
C GLU A 1130 -12.16 -43.97 43.90
N MET A 1131 -11.45 -43.13 43.15
CA MET A 1131 -11.17 -43.34 41.73
C MET A 1131 -10.06 -44.38 41.53
N THR A 1132 -10.34 -45.38 40.71
CA THR A 1132 -9.43 -46.46 40.32
C THR A 1132 -9.07 -46.36 38.84
N VAL A 1133 -7.87 -46.85 38.49
CA VAL A 1133 -7.37 -46.82 37.12
C VAL A 1133 -7.82 -48.09 36.40
N ALA A 1134 -8.52 -47.92 35.28
CA ALA A 1134 -8.96 -48.99 34.40
C ALA A 1134 -8.32 -48.86 33.01
N ALA A 1135 -8.13 -49.99 32.33
CA ALA A 1135 -7.67 -50.04 30.95
C ALA A 1135 -8.65 -50.84 30.10
N THR A 1136 -9.03 -50.32 28.94
CA THR A 1136 -9.69 -51.08 27.88
C THR A 1136 -8.68 -51.37 26.79
N VAL A 1137 -8.63 -52.60 26.29
CA VAL A 1137 -7.65 -53.03 25.30
C VAL A 1137 -8.29 -53.80 24.16
N THR A 1138 -7.74 -53.70 22.95
CA THR A 1138 -7.99 -54.63 21.85
C THR A 1138 -6.80 -55.56 21.68
N LEU A 1139 -7.05 -56.79 21.24
CA LEU A 1139 -6.02 -57.82 21.13
C LEU A 1139 -5.31 -57.78 19.78
N GLU A 1140 -4.00 -58.04 19.79
CA GLU A 1140 -3.30 -58.39 18.57
C GLU A 1140 -3.45 -59.89 18.28
N LYS A 1141 -4.45 -60.23 17.45
CA LYS A 1141 -4.95 -61.60 17.26
C LYS A 1141 -3.84 -62.57 16.84
N ASP A 1142 -2.98 -62.16 15.90
CA ASP A 1142 -1.88 -63.01 15.39
C ASP A 1142 -0.92 -63.44 16.53
N GLU A 1143 -0.60 -62.55 17.47
CA GLU A 1143 0.36 -62.82 18.56
C GLU A 1143 -0.29 -63.54 19.74
N VAL A 1144 -1.57 -63.25 20.04
CA VAL A 1144 -2.36 -63.99 21.05
C VAL A 1144 -2.61 -65.43 20.60
N GLU A 1145 -2.97 -65.65 19.34
CA GLU A 1145 -3.11 -67.00 18.77
C GLU A 1145 -1.79 -67.78 18.78
N ALA A 1146 -0.65 -67.10 18.57
CA ALA A 1146 0.66 -67.72 18.67
C ALA A 1146 1.03 -68.14 20.11
N ALA A 1147 0.55 -67.40 21.12
CA ALA A 1147 0.82 -67.68 22.53
C ALA A 1147 -0.14 -68.72 23.15
N LEU A 1148 -1.44 -68.64 22.83
CA LEU A 1148 -2.50 -69.44 23.46
C LEU A 1148 -3.09 -70.54 22.54
N GLY A 1149 -2.78 -70.51 21.25
CA GLY A 1149 -3.41 -71.36 20.22
C GLY A 1149 -4.66 -70.71 19.60
N ALA A 1150 -5.05 -71.12 18.39
CA ALA A 1150 -6.11 -70.46 17.60
C ALA A 1150 -7.54 -70.54 18.20
N ASP A 1151 -7.80 -71.46 19.14
CA ASP A 1151 -9.11 -71.69 19.76
C ASP A 1151 -9.16 -71.19 21.23
N TYR A 1152 -8.46 -70.10 21.55
CA TYR A 1152 -8.45 -69.55 22.91
C TYR A 1152 -9.83 -68.99 23.32
N THR A 1153 -10.18 -69.14 24.60
CA THR A 1153 -11.42 -68.58 25.17
C THR A 1153 -11.23 -67.12 25.58
N PRO A 1154 -12.29 -66.29 25.64
CA PRO A 1154 -12.20 -64.92 26.12
C PRO A 1154 -11.57 -64.80 27.52
N GLN A 1155 -11.82 -65.77 28.40
CA GLN A 1155 -11.18 -65.81 29.72
C GLN A 1155 -9.66 -66.00 29.64
N GLN A 1156 -9.17 -66.88 28.76
CA GLN A 1156 -7.72 -67.08 28.57
C GLN A 1156 -7.03 -65.84 28.01
N ALA A 1157 -7.70 -65.09 27.13
CA ALA A 1157 -7.18 -63.81 26.65
C ALA A 1157 -7.18 -62.76 27.77
N GLN A 1158 -8.25 -62.67 28.54
CA GLN A 1158 -8.35 -61.79 29.70
C GLN A 1158 -7.23 -62.08 30.72
N ASP A 1159 -6.97 -63.35 31.04
CA ASP A 1159 -5.93 -63.78 31.97
C ASP A 1159 -4.53 -63.42 31.43
N LEU A 1160 -4.26 -63.63 30.13
CA LEU A 1160 -2.99 -63.27 29.49
C LEU A 1160 -2.73 -61.75 29.57
N ILE A 1161 -3.75 -60.94 29.25
CA ILE A 1161 -3.62 -59.48 29.36
C ILE A 1161 -3.44 -59.06 30.82
N TRP A 1162 -4.12 -59.72 31.76
CA TRP A 1162 -3.95 -59.44 33.18
C TRP A 1162 -2.53 -59.74 33.67
N GLU A 1163 -1.89 -60.82 33.22
CA GLU A 1163 -0.48 -61.13 33.54
C GLU A 1163 0.47 -60.02 33.06
N GLU A 1164 0.21 -59.44 31.89
CA GLU A 1164 1.00 -58.31 31.38
C GLU A 1164 0.77 -57.03 32.19
N VAL A 1165 -0.48 -56.79 32.60
CA VAL A 1165 -0.83 -55.67 33.49
C VAL A 1165 -0.19 -55.85 34.87
N ASP A 1166 -0.14 -57.06 35.42
CA ASP A 1166 0.54 -57.34 36.68
C ASP A 1166 2.03 -57.05 36.58
N ARG A 1167 2.69 -57.46 35.48
CA ARG A 1167 4.10 -57.14 35.22
C ARG A 1167 4.34 -55.63 35.17
N ILE A 1168 3.47 -54.87 34.50
CA ILE A 1168 3.57 -53.40 34.44
C ILE A 1168 3.34 -52.80 35.83
N ASN A 1169 2.36 -53.31 36.57
CA ASN A 1169 2.00 -52.85 37.91
C ASN A 1169 3.11 -53.10 38.97
N GLU A 1170 4.04 -54.02 38.75
CA GLU A 1170 5.18 -54.26 39.66
C GLU A 1170 6.08 -53.01 39.77
N ASP A 1171 6.31 -52.34 38.64
CA ASP A 1171 7.19 -51.16 38.54
C ASP A 1171 6.45 -49.83 38.80
N LEU A 1172 5.13 -49.85 38.96
CA LEU A 1172 4.31 -48.66 39.17
C LEU A 1172 4.07 -48.33 40.66
N PRO A 1173 4.08 -47.04 41.04
CA PRO A 1173 3.58 -46.60 42.34
C PRO A 1173 2.13 -47.03 42.58
N LEU A 1174 1.78 -47.34 43.83
CA LEU A 1174 0.45 -47.84 44.24
C LEU A 1174 -0.75 -47.08 43.63
N PHE A 1175 -0.64 -45.75 43.52
CA PHE A 1175 -1.72 -44.90 43.02
C PHE A 1175 -1.88 -44.92 41.49
N LYS A 1176 -0.87 -45.39 40.74
CA LYS A 1176 -0.91 -45.54 39.27
C LYS A 1176 -1.32 -46.95 38.82
N LYS A 1177 -1.37 -47.93 39.73
CA LYS A 1177 -1.63 -49.33 39.38
C LYS A 1177 -3.00 -49.49 38.72
N ILE A 1178 -3.02 -50.19 37.60
CA ILE A 1178 -4.23 -50.55 36.87
C ILE A 1178 -4.94 -51.64 37.69
N LYS A 1179 -6.18 -51.37 38.09
CA LYS A 1179 -6.99 -52.27 38.95
C LYS A 1179 -8.12 -52.96 38.19
N LYS A 1180 -8.36 -52.58 36.93
CA LYS A 1180 -9.41 -53.15 36.07
C LYS A 1180 -8.95 -53.18 34.62
N VAL A 1181 -9.22 -54.28 33.91
CA VAL A 1181 -8.94 -54.44 32.49
C VAL A 1181 -10.19 -54.94 31.79
N VAL A 1182 -10.51 -54.35 30.64
CA VAL A 1182 -11.59 -54.76 29.76
C VAL A 1182 -10.99 -55.13 28.40
N VAL A 1183 -11.18 -56.37 27.96
CA VAL A 1183 -10.76 -56.81 26.62
C VAL A 1183 -11.95 -56.68 25.66
N ARG A 1184 -11.77 -55.91 24.58
CA ARG A 1184 -12.76 -55.71 23.51
C ARG A 1184 -12.45 -56.53 22.27
N GLU A 1185 -13.51 -56.99 21.59
CA GLU A 1185 -13.40 -57.62 20.27
C GLU A 1185 -13.38 -56.62 19.10
N ASP A 1186 -14.11 -55.51 19.22
CA ASP A 1186 -14.25 -54.47 18.19
C ASP A 1186 -13.28 -53.31 18.39
N ASP A 1187 -12.78 -52.75 17.27
CA ASP A 1187 -11.92 -51.57 17.24
C ASP A 1187 -12.54 -50.38 18.00
N PHE A 1188 -11.68 -49.54 18.58
CA PHE A 1188 -12.11 -48.29 19.19
C PHE A 1188 -12.78 -47.35 18.18
N GLN A 1189 -13.81 -46.62 18.63
CA GLN A 1189 -14.30 -45.48 17.86
C GLN A 1189 -13.25 -44.37 17.80
N LYS A 1190 -12.92 -43.92 16.59
CA LYS A 1190 -11.88 -42.92 16.32
C LYS A 1190 -12.42 -41.65 15.64
N ASN A 1191 -11.67 -40.56 15.72
CA ASN A 1191 -11.94 -39.34 14.95
C ASN A 1191 -11.34 -39.42 13.53
N THR A 1192 -11.53 -38.37 12.71
CA THR A 1192 -10.99 -38.33 11.33
C THR A 1192 -9.46 -38.40 11.28
N ALA A 1193 -8.78 -37.98 12.35
CA ALA A 1193 -7.34 -38.14 12.54
C ALA A 1193 -6.92 -39.52 13.11
N GLN A 1194 -7.83 -40.50 13.14
CA GLN A 1194 -7.63 -41.86 13.64
C GLN A 1194 -7.25 -41.95 15.13
N LYS A 1195 -7.59 -40.95 15.94
CA LYS A 1195 -7.38 -40.96 17.40
C LYS A 1195 -8.62 -41.50 18.12
N ILE A 1196 -8.41 -42.32 19.16
CA ILE A 1196 -9.47 -42.90 20.01
C ILE A 1196 -10.31 -41.79 20.65
N LYS A 1197 -11.64 -41.89 20.56
CA LYS A 1197 -12.59 -40.98 21.23
C LYS A 1197 -12.76 -41.39 22.70
N ARG A 1198 -12.07 -40.70 23.62
CA ARG A 1198 -12.06 -41.04 25.06
C ARG A 1198 -13.39 -40.82 25.80
N PHE A 1199 -14.22 -39.88 25.33
CA PHE A 1199 -15.47 -39.50 26.00
C PHE A 1199 -16.71 -40.21 25.42
N VAL A 1200 -16.50 -41.35 24.74
CA VAL A 1200 -17.57 -42.23 24.27
C VAL A 1200 -17.62 -43.42 25.21
N ASP A 1201 -18.74 -43.61 25.92
CA ASP A 1201 -18.85 -44.67 26.93
C ASP A 1201 -18.75 -46.08 26.32
N GLU A 1202 -19.18 -46.26 25.07
CA GLU A 1202 -19.04 -47.53 24.33
C GLU A 1202 -17.57 -47.97 24.22
N ASN A 1203 -16.60 -47.06 24.20
CA ASN A 1203 -15.17 -47.40 24.19
C ASN A 1203 -14.66 -47.94 25.55
N LYS A 1204 -15.46 -47.85 26.62
CA LYS A 1204 -15.14 -48.39 27.96
C LYS A 1204 -15.73 -49.79 28.18
N GLU A 1205 -16.66 -50.20 27.33
CA GLU A 1205 -17.39 -51.47 27.42
C GLU A 1205 -16.70 -52.55 26.57
N GLY A 1206 -16.75 -53.82 27.03
CA GLY A 1206 -16.09 -54.99 26.45
C GLY A 1206 -16.80 -55.56 25.23
#